data_AF-A0A8K0EMF4-F1
#
_entry.id   AF-A0A8K0EMF4-F1
#
_cell.length_a   1.000
_cell.length_b   1.000
_cell.length_c   1.000
_cell.angle_alpha   90.00
_cell.angle_beta   90.00
_cell.angle_gamma   90.00
#
_symmetry.space_group_name_H-M   'P 1'
#
loop_
_entity.id
_entity.type
_entity.pdbx_description
1 polymer ?
#
loop_
_entity_poly.entity_id
_entity_poly.type
_entity_poly.pdbx_seq_one_letter_code
_entity_poly.pdbx_strand_id
1 'polypeptide(L)'
;MLPNMRHWERYAFAYLLLLAFLFKSSESSVSGSNVCHRQVSYACQEPYSQSFSASCGFLGWSTCQRYRTAYRSATCYRNEAFCCSGYIAVGGSCIYDPYCSPVSGGWSVTSATRSGPNCGVTTVTYARSCNSPLPSCGGSPCWGASTWTERETRRCPSFGGWGIFGFFFVLALFGDPHFSTTDMKDYTFNGHGEFTLMNALDGEFLIQGRTIRAVDSDGLETDATVLGAVAAKSSTSSSVQVNMEEGVLRLYVDNTLVPDFNDLAEGGMLSFTEVLISKGTGGSAVAEFSAGARVEAFEETGILSLAMHLPEDYMHHTKGLYGVWNGDPDDDFTRPDGTILSTNATDEEIYEWGLLWEITEAESIFYYGNDSYAAFRNPDPSWRPLFEPVFDDPAFEQEAREACGDNKICLFDASVTKNVSVGLGTLKAQERSSSIGESLSDSAPIIDGPGSLNVTVGDVVTFSFTATDLRGDSVTVAAETLPPGATFESDGNTGTVTWTAVDYDGPVMNFTATNARNQTTVYIPQVNLCKCQNGGVCDFSTLADGEDEAGDLRFVACQCPSPYKGPFCEYIDECNSTTDCGQNAACVNNSAGAFICECEAGYYPNPDDKSCQACPYGYKGNRDDCYRFWGGKNAKTYSGARQVCQENGGDIYMWKSAAEVARLKRKLIRDRAPSVWIGLSDENPEGTWLWANGMALGGSDFTDWSPDPPRNTDKKDCAVARKVHRYRWKAVPCSYRRAFICRSPRAP
;
A
#
# COMPACT_ATOMS: atom_id res chain seq x y z
N MET A 1 52.64 -29.53 -32.15
CA MET A 1 53.72 -29.77 -31.16
C MET A 1 53.54 -28.76 -30.03
N LEU A 2 54.14 -29.02 -28.85
CA LEU A 2 53.92 -28.34 -27.56
C LEU A 2 52.63 -28.76 -26.81
N PRO A 3 52.72 -29.80 -25.94
CA PRO A 3 51.71 -30.12 -24.95
C PRO A 3 52.12 -29.54 -23.58
N ASN A 4 51.63 -28.35 -23.24
CA ASN A 4 51.41 -27.80 -21.88
C ASN A 4 51.07 -26.30 -21.99
N MET A 5 49.79 -25.96 -21.92
CA MET A 5 49.28 -24.58 -21.73
C MET A 5 48.02 -24.65 -20.84
N ARG A 6 47.80 -23.63 -20.01
CA ARG A 6 46.70 -23.63 -19.01
C ARG A 6 45.38 -23.16 -19.63
N HIS A 7 44.28 -23.35 -18.89
CA HIS A 7 42.92 -23.26 -19.44
C HIS A 7 42.50 -21.85 -19.92
N TRP A 8 43.19 -20.79 -19.48
CA TRP A 8 42.89 -19.39 -19.81
C TRP A 8 43.47 -18.93 -21.16
N GLU A 9 44.61 -19.49 -21.61
CA GLU A 9 45.28 -19.12 -22.86
C GLU A 9 44.47 -19.49 -24.13
N ARG A 10 43.38 -20.23 -23.99
CA ARG A 10 42.48 -20.60 -25.09
C ARG A 10 41.44 -19.52 -25.45
N TYR A 11 41.12 -18.61 -24.54
CA TYR A 11 40.07 -17.60 -24.75
C TYR A 11 40.59 -16.36 -25.50
N ALA A 12 41.84 -15.94 -25.26
CA ALA A 12 42.46 -14.80 -25.94
C ALA A 12 42.51 -14.96 -27.48
N PHE A 13 42.56 -16.19 -28.00
CA PHE A 13 42.63 -16.44 -29.45
C PHE A 13 41.26 -16.32 -30.16
N ALA A 14 40.14 -16.32 -29.44
CA ALA A 14 38.81 -16.10 -30.02
C ALA A 14 38.48 -14.60 -30.19
N TYR A 15 39.05 -13.74 -29.35
CA TYR A 15 38.75 -12.31 -29.28
C TYR A 15 39.17 -11.53 -30.54
N LEU A 16 40.27 -11.94 -31.18
CA LEU A 16 40.83 -11.29 -32.38
C LEU A 16 40.06 -11.51 -33.69
N LEU A 17 39.00 -12.35 -33.69
CA LEU A 17 38.24 -12.67 -34.90
C LEU A 17 36.84 -12.02 -34.99
N LEU A 18 36.30 -11.49 -33.90
CA LEU A 18 34.97 -10.84 -33.89
C LEU A 18 35.00 -9.31 -34.11
N LEU A 19 36.11 -8.64 -33.79
CA LEU A 19 36.23 -7.15 -33.85
C LEU A 19 36.23 -6.55 -35.27
N ALA A 20 36.01 -7.34 -36.31
CA ALA A 20 36.11 -6.91 -37.71
C ALA A 20 34.77 -6.54 -38.39
N PHE A 21 33.61 -6.64 -37.71
CA PHE A 21 32.31 -6.65 -38.41
C PHE A 21 31.27 -5.57 -38.08
N LEU A 22 31.47 -4.69 -37.09
CA LEU A 22 30.46 -3.68 -36.72
C LEU A 22 31.03 -2.26 -36.57
N PHE A 23 31.13 -1.55 -37.69
CA PHE A 23 31.26 -0.09 -37.72
C PHE A 23 30.58 0.50 -38.98
N LYS A 24 29.37 1.06 -38.83
CA LYS A 24 28.87 2.15 -39.71
C LYS A 24 27.54 2.80 -39.28
N SER A 25 27.57 4.13 -39.17
CA SER A 25 26.47 5.11 -39.34
C SER A 25 25.26 5.03 -38.37
N SER A 26 24.57 6.13 -38.01
CA SER A 26 24.60 7.53 -38.52
C SER A 26 24.18 8.56 -37.46
N GLU A 27 24.67 9.79 -37.59
CA GLU A 27 24.15 10.99 -36.90
C GLU A 27 22.74 11.38 -37.36
N SER A 28 21.95 12.05 -36.51
CA SER A 28 21.26 13.31 -36.91
C SER A 28 20.61 14.04 -35.72
N SER A 29 20.71 15.37 -35.75
CA SER A 29 20.07 16.33 -34.84
C SER A 29 18.79 16.92 -35.43
N VAL A 30 17.88 17.50 -34.61
CA VAL A 30 17.21 18.81 -34.87
C VAL A 30 16.41 19.28 -33.64
N SER A 31 16.22 20.61 -33.53
CA SER A 31 15.66 21.38 -32.41
C SER A 31 14.21 21.87 -32.62
N GLY A 32 13.54 22.41 -31.58
CA GLY A 32 12.37 23.30 -31.79
C GLY A 32 11.42 23.58 -30.61
N SER A 33 11.57 24.74 -29.96
CA SER A 33 10.71 25.34 -28.90
C SER A 33 9.28 25.77 -29.28
N ASN A 34 8.32 25.82 -28.33
CA ASN A 34 7.74 27.08 -27.77
C ASN A 34 6.48 26.98 -26.86
N VAL A 35 6.59 27.49 -25.62
CA VAL A 35 5.75 28.49 -24.90
C VAL A 35 4.20 28.45 -24.90
N CYS A 36 3.59 28.44 -23.68
CA CYS A 36 2.59 29.45 -23.24
C CYS A 36 2.31 29.48 -21.71
N HIS A 37 2.10 30.68 -21.15
CA HIS A 37 1.79 30.97 -19.74
C HIS A 37 0.28 31.08 -19.45
N ARG A 38 -0.15 30.79 -18.21
CA ARG A 38 -0.89 31.78 -17.37
C ARG A 38 -1.05 31.41 -15.89
N GLN A 39 -0.87 32.41 -15.02
CA GLN A 39 -1.35 32.43 -13.64
C GLN A 39 -2.83 32.84 -13.58
N VAL A 40 -3.59 32.36 -12.59
CA VAL A 40 -4.61 33.17 -11.85
C VAL A 40 -4.65 32.69 -10.40
N SER A 41 -4.65 33.63 -9.47
CA SER A 41 -4.98 33.44 -8.04
C SER A 41 -6.15 34.36 -7.68
N TYR A 42 -7.07 33.92 -6.80
CA TYR A 42 -7.91 34.80 -5.96
C TYR A 42 -8.62 33.99 -4.86
N ALA A 43 -8.93 34.66 -3.75
CA ALA A 43 -9.66 34.13 -2.59
C ALA A 43 -11.05 34.77 -2.46
N CYS A 44 -11.98 34.16 -1.69
CA CYS A 44 -12.76 34.79 -0.59
C CYS A 44 -14.04 34.03 -0.16
N GLN A 45 -14.22 33.92 1.16
CA GLN A 45 -15.46 34.05 1.97
C GLN A 45 -16.66 33.08 1.86
N GLU A 46 -17.11 32.58 3.02
CA GLU A 46 -18.50 32.16 3.29
C GLU A 46 -19.44 33.37 3.53
N PRO A 47 -20.79 33.21 3.55
CA PRO A 47 -21.49 32.85 4.82
C PRO A 47 -22.78 32.00 4.70
N TYR A 48 -23.13 31.28 5.79
CA TYR A 48 -24.47 30.95 6.37
C TYR A 48 -25.72 30.73 5.43
N SER A 49 -26.65 29.76 5.61
CA SER A 49 -26.87 28.76 6.68
C SER A 49 -28.03 27.77 6.40
N GLN A 50 -27.90 26.50 6.85
CA GLN A 50 -28.95 25.60 7.44
C GLN A 50 -30.21 25.20 6.59
N SER A 51 -30.86 24.02 6.70
CA SER A 51 -30.76 22.78 7.52
C SER A 51 -31.87 21.78 7.06
N PHE A 52 -31.94 20.46 7.33
CA PHE A 52 -31.02 19.37 7.76
C PHE A 52 -31.72 18.00 7.51
N SER A 53 -30.99 16.90 7.23
CA SER A 53 -31.41 15.55 7.67
C SER A 53 -30.20 14.64 7.91
N ALA A 54 -30.05 14.11 9.13
CA ALA A 54 -28.81 13.52 9.60
C ALA A 54 -28.83 11.99 9.76
N SER A 55 -27.64 11.40 9.65
CA SER A 55 -27.23 10.13 10.25
C SER A 55 -26.04 10.41 11.18
N CYS A 56 -25.89 9.65 12.27
CA CYS A 56 -25.11 10.08 13.44
C CYS A 56 -23.58 10.19 13.23
N GLY A 57 -23.05 11.41 13.32
CA GLY A 57 -21.67 11.70 13.73
C GLY A 57 -21.68 12.48 15.06
N PHE A 58 -20.77 12.16 15.99
CA PHE A 58 -20.79 12.74 17.33
C PHE A 58 -20.16 14.14 17.41
N LEU A 59 -20.76 14.99 18.24
CA LEU A 59 -20.38 16.39 18.43
C LEU A 59 -19.12 16.56 19.28
N GLY A 60 -18.27 17.52 18.89
CA GLY A 60 -17.22 18.06 19.74
C GLY A 60 -17.77 18.81 20.97
N TRP A 61 -16.89 19.05 21.95
CA TRP A 61 -17.24 19.61 23.25
C TRP A 61 -17.85 21.02 23.18
N SER A 62 -19.13 21.20 23.57
CA SER A 62 -19.62 22.45 24.20
C SER A 62 -21.05 22.44 24.77
N THR A 63 -21.61 21.34 25.29
CA THR A 63 -22.77 21.43 26.22
C THR A 63 -22.89 20.21 27.12
N CYS A 64 -22.32 20.27 28.33
CA CYS A 64 -22.64 19.32 29.40
C CYS A 64 -22.65 20.00 30.78
N GLN A 65 -23.55 20.97 30.96
CA GLN A 65 -23.98 21.40 32.29
C GLN A 65 -25.48 21.19 32.44
N ARG A 66 -25.86 20.64 33.60
CA ARG A 66 -27.24 20.30 34.03
C ARG A 66 -27.88 19.13 33.27
N TYR A 67 -27.67 17.92 33.78
CA TYR A 67 -28.75 17.17 34.46
C TYR A 67 -28.15 16.19 35.49
N ARG A 68 -28.25 16.53 36.77
CA ARG A 68 -28.07 15.54 37.85
C ARG A 68 -29.34 14.69 37.89
N THR A 69 -29.24 13.40 37.57
CA THR A 69 -29.59 12.23 38.44
C THR A 69 -29.83 10.96 37.62
N ALA A 70 -29.40 9.83 38.17
CA ALA A 70 -29.81 8.46 37.83
C ALA A 70 -29.53 7.95 36.41
N TYR A 71 -28.39 7.29 36.22
CA TYR A 71 -28.33 5.82 36.21
C TYR A 71 -26.96 5.37 36.78
N ARG A 72 -26.95 4.32 37.61
CA ARG A 72 -25.72 3.62 38.01
C ARG A 72 -25.46 2.47 37.04
N SER A 73 -24.22 1.97 37.02
CA SER A 73 -23.67 0.88 36.20
C SER A 73 -23.72 1.10 34.68
N ALA A 74 -22.57 1.45 34.11
CA ALA A 74 -22.19 1.05 32.76
C ALA A 74 -21.21 -0.12 32.89
N THR A 75 -21.61 -1.31 32.45
CA THR A 75 -20.72 -2.48 32.33
C THR A 75 -20.08 -2.45 30.94
N CYS A 76 -18.75 -2.48 30.88
CA CYS A 76 -18.06 -2.51 29.59
C CYS A 76 -18.24 -3.86 28.88
N TYR A 77 -18.53 -3.81 27.58
CA TYR A 77 -18.24 -4.95 26.70
C TYR A 77 -16.73 -4.98 26.41
N ARG A 78 -16.21 -6.17 26.11
CA ARG A 78 -14.78 -6.47 26.11
C ARG A 78 -13.96 -5.64 25.09
N ASN A 79 -12.71 -5.40 25.48
CA ASN A 79 -11.51 -5.11 24.67
C ASN A 79 -11.02 -3.65 24.45
N GLU A 80 -11.63 -2.61 25.04
CA GLU A 80 -10.96 -1.29 25.13
C GLU A 80 -11.15 -0.64 26.51
N ALA A 81 -10.05 -0.15 27.11
CA ALA A 81 -10.01 0.31 28.50
C ALA A 81 -9.97 1.84 28.60
N PHE A 82 -11.09 2.51 28.34
CA PHE A 82 -11.20 3.98 28.45
C PHE A 82 -12.08 4.42 29.63
N CYS A 83 -11.49 5.20 30.54
CA CYS A 83 -12.20 5.90 31.61
C CYS A 83 -12.50 7.36 31.21
N CYS A 84 -13.57 7.91 31.76
CA CYS A 84 -13.92 9.33 31.54
C CYS A 84 -12.86 10.27 32.16
N SER A 85 -12.77 11.50 31.63
CA SER A 85 -11.84 12.55 32.14
C SER A 85 -11.92 12.69 33.67
N GLY A 86 -10.75 12.67 34.33
CA GLY A 86 -10.62 12.68 35.79
C GLY A 86 -10.72 11.31 36.48
N TYR A 87 -10.70 10.21 35.73
CA TYR A 87 -10.72 8.85 36.29
C TYR A 87 -9.58 7.96 35.74
N ILE A 88 -8.98 7.16 36.62
CA ILE A 88 -7.93 6.15 36.33
C ILE A 88 -8.49 4.72 36.37
N ALA A 89 -7.96 3.84 35.53
CA ALA A 89 -8.36 2.43 35.50
C ALA A 89 -7.54 1.60 36.50
N VAL A 90 -8.20 0.99 37.48
CA VAL A 90 -7.59 0.08 38.47
C VAL A 90 -8.42 -1.19 38.56
N GLY A 91 -7.83 -2.36 38.28
CA GLY A 91 -8.52 -3.65 38.37
C GLY A 91 -9.78 -3.77 37.51
N GLY A 92 -9.82 -3.12 36.35
CA GLY A 92 -11.01 -3.08 35.48
C GLY A 92 -12.14 -2.13 35.93
N SER A 93 -11.88 -1.27 36.92
CA SER A 93 -12.83 -0.24 37.40
C SER A 93 -12.24 1.16 37.30
N CYS A 94 -13.05 2.16 36.96
CA CYS A 94 -12.62 3.56 36.91
C CYS A 94 -12.76 4.25 38.28
N ILE A 95 -11.64 4.74 38.83
CA ILE A 95 -11.56 5.46 40.12
C ILE A 95 -11.26 6.94 39.84
N TYR A 96 -11.93 7.86 40.54
CA TYR A 96 -11.71 9.30 40.38
C TYR A 96 -10.38 9.73 40.97
N ASP A 97 -9.53 10.42 40.19
CA ASP A 97 -8.25 11.00 40.63
C ASP A 97 -8.19 12.49 40.25
N PRO A 98 -8.19 13.42 41.23
CA PRO A 98 -8.17 14.85 40.98
C PRO A 98 -6.81 15.41 40.52
N TYR A 99 -5.73 14.62 40.48
CA TYR A 99 -4.39 15.05 40.05
C TYR A 99 -4.00 14.53 38.65
N CYS A 100 -4.83 13.70 38.02
CA CYS A 100 -4.56 13.09 36.72
C CYS A 100 -4.79 14.09 35.57
N SER A 101 -3.73 14.53 34.89
CA SER A 101 -3.82 15.42 33.71
C SER A 101 -3.94 14.63 32.40
N PRO A 102 -4.88 14.94 31.48
CA PRO A 102 -5.06 14.19 30.23
C PRO A 102 -3.78 14.09 29.38
N VAL A 103 -3.36 12.86 29.07
CA VAL A 103 -2.27 12.57 28.13
C VAL A 103 -2.88 11.88 26.92
N SER A 104 -2.84 12.53 25.76
CA SER A 104 -3.27 11.92 24.50
C SER A 104 -2.19 10.97 23.97
N GLY A 105 -2.64 9.87 23.36
CA GLY A 105 -1.76 8.85 22.82
C GLY A 105 -0.99 9.30 21.59
N GLY A 106 0.27 8.90 21.50
CA GLY A 106 1.07 8.95 20.28
C GLY A 106 1.42 7.55 19.77
N TRP A 107 1.54 7.44 18.45
CA TRP A 107 1.98 6.21 17.78
C TRP A 107 3.47 5.98 18.00
N SER A 108 3.88 4.71 18.15
CA SER A 108 5.27 4.28 18.04
C SER A 108 5.83 4.58 16.64
N VAL A 109 7.15 4.43 16.49
CA VAL A 109 7.75 4.16 15.18
C VAL A 109 7.03 2.98 14.51
N THR A 110 6.94 3.01 13.18
CA THR A 110 6.21 2.00 12.42
C THR A 110 7.16 0.88 12.05
N SER A 111 6.88 -0.34 12.55
CA SER A 111 7.57 -1.54 12.07
C SER A 111 6.89 -2.04 10.79
N ALA A 112 7.67 -2.70 9.94
CA ALA A 112 7.18 -3.28 8.70
C ALA A 112 7.48 -4.78 8.68
N THR A 113 6.53 -5.57 8.18
CA THR A 113 6.72 -7.01 7.99
C THR A 113 6.35 -7.34 6.55
N ARG A 114 7.31 -7.84 5.77
CA ARG A 114 7.11 -8.20 4.35
C ARG A 114 6.59 -9.63 4.21
N SER A 115 5.68 -9.82 3.27
CA SER A 115 5.35 -11.13 2.69
C SER A 115 5.44 -11.05 1.18
N GLY A 116 6.29 -11.90 0.59
CA GLY A 116 6.63 -11.88 -0.84
C GLY A 116 8.13 -11.68 -1.10
N PRO A 117 8.55 -11.63 -2.37
CA PRO A 117 9.95 -11.44 -2.76
C PRO A 117 10.48 -10.03 -2.41
N ASN A 118 11.80 -9.90 -2.32
CA ASN A 118 12.51 -8.66 -1.93
C ASN A 118 12.32 -7.50 -2.93
N CYS A 119 11.92 -7.79 -4.17
CA CYS A 119 11.56 -6.82 -5.20
C CYS A 119 10.35 -7.31 -6.01
N GLY A 120 9.75 -6.44 -6.82
CA GLY A 120 8.47 -6.68 -7.49
C GLY A 120 7.28 -6.23 -6.63
N VAL A 121 6.13 -6.89 -6.78
CA VAL A 121 4.94 -6.60 -5.96
C VAL A 121 5.09 -7.29 -4.60
N THR A 122 5.65 -6.59 -3.61
CA THR A 122 5.72 -7.07 -2.23
C THR A 122 4.50 -6.59 -1.44
N THR A 123 3.94 -7.47 -0.61
CA THR A 123 2.92 -7.06 0.37
C THR A 123 3.63 -6.63 1.65
N VAL A 124 3.54 -5.35 2.01
CA VAL A 124 4.14 -4.80 3.23
C VAL A 124 3.05 -4.58 4.26
N THR A 125 3.15 -5.28 5.38
CA THR A 125 2.26 -5.08 6.53
C THR A 125 2.95 -4.14 7.51
N TYR A 126 2.45 -2.93 7.61
CA TYR A 126 2.89 -1.94 8.59
C TYR A 126 2.17 -2.15 9.92
N ALA A 127 2.90 -2.03 11.02
CA ALA A 127 2.41 -2.15 12.37
C ALA A 127 2.95 -1.02 13.28
N ARG A 128 2.10 -0.52 14.18
CA ARG A 128 2.45 0.51 15.16
C ARG A 128 1.60 0.37 16.42
N SER A 129 2.20 0.68 17.57
CA SER A 129 1.56 0.60 18.87
C SER A 129 1.25 2.00 19.40
N CYS A 130 0.08 2.17 20.04
CA CYS A 130 -0.30 3.45 20.66
C CYS A 130 0.33 3.58 22.05
N ASN A 131 1.65 3.77 22.13
CA ASN A 131 2.44 3.74 23.37
C ASN A 131 3.39 4.92 23.57
N SER A 132 3.47 5.86 22.62
CA SER A 132 4.52 6.90 22.56
C SER A 132 3.95 8.33 22.53
N PRO A 133 3.35 8.84 23.63
CA PRO A 133 3.10 8.16 24.90
C PRO A 133 1.79 7.35 24.90
N LEU A 134 1.60 6.50 25.92
CA LEU A 134 0.35 5.75 26.14
C LEU A 134 -0.79 6.70 26.58
N PRO A 135 -2.01 6.63 26.01
CA PRO A 135 -3.13 7.46 26.44
C PRO A 135 -3.48 7.23 27.92
N SER A 136 -3.63 8.31 28.69
CA SER A 136 -4.01 8.22 30.11
C SER A 136 -4.81 9.44 30.59
N CYS A 137 -5.41 9.34 31.79
CA CYS A 137 -6.24 10.38 32.43
C CYS A 137 -7.44 10.89 31.58
N GLY A 138 -7.87 10.14 30.57
CA GLY A 138 -8.93 10.55 29.62
C GLY A 138 -8.45 11.43 28.46
N GLY A 139 -7.15 11.41 28.13
CA GLY A 139 -6.64 11.95 26.87
C GLY A 139 -7.10 11.15 25.64
N SER A 140 -6.90 11.69 24.44
CA SER A 140 -7.39 11.07 23.20
C SER A 140 -6.65 9.77 22.86
N PRO A 141 -7.33 8.75 22.30
CA PRO A 141 -6.66 7.58 21.72
C PRO A 141 -5.89 7.98 20.45
N CYS A 142 -4.94 7.14 20.03
CA CYS A 142 -4.31 7.29 18.72
C CYS A 142 -5.33 7.00 17.61
N TRP A 143 -5.40 7.87 16.59
CA TRP A 143 -6.34 7.74 15.48
C TRP A 143 -5.69 7.07 14.27
N GLY A 144 -6.44 6.21 13.59
CA GLY A 144 -5.98 5.39 12.47
C GLY A 144 -5.83 3.91 12.85
N ALA A 145 -5.53 3.06 11.86
CA ALA A 145 -5.27 1.64 12.11
C ALA A 145 -3.91 1.45 12.81
N SER A 146 -3.83 0.48 13.73
CA SER A 146 -2.59 0.00 14.34
C SER A 146 -1.82 -0.96 13.44
N THR A 147 -2.49 -1.57 12.47
CA THR A 147 -1.90 -2.39 11.42
C THR A 147 -2.59 -2.06 10.09
N TRP A 148 -1.83 -1.89 9.02
CA TRP A 148 -2.36 -1.76 7.67
C TRP A 148 -1.42 -2.44 6.67
N THR A 149 -1.91 -2.68 5.46
CA THR A 149 -1.17 -3.44 4.45
C THR A 149 -1.20 -2.66 3.15
N GLU A 150 -0.03 -2.49 2.54
CA GLU A 150 0.16 -1.82 1.25
C GLU A 150 0.79 -2.81 0.27
N ARG A 151 0.39 -2.76 -1.01
CA ARG A 151 1.14 -3.40 -2.08
C ARG A 151 2.21 -2.41 -2.53
N GLU A 152 3.45 -2.62 -2.13
CA GLU A 152 4.57 -1.90 -2.72
C GLU A 152 4.92 -2.55 -4.05
N THR A 153 4.79 -1.81 -5.15
CA THR A 153 5.48 -2.15 -6.39
C THR A 153 6.91 -1.65 -6.29
N ARG A 154 7.78 -2.40 -5.60
CA ARG A 154 9.22 -2.20 -5.77
C ARG A 154 9.54 -2.49 -7.23
N ARG A 155 10.24 -1.59 -7.91
CA ARG A 155 10.92 -1.98 -9.15
C ARG A 155 11.82 -3.15 -8.77
N CYS A 156 11.61 -4.32 -9.38
CA CYS A 156 12.74 -5.21 -9.59
C CYS A 156 13.82 -4.36 -10.26
N PRO A 157 15.11 -4.46 -9.86
CA PRO A 157 16.14 -3.79 -10.65
C PRO A 157 15.97 -4.31 -12.07
N SER A 158 15.78 -3.39 -13.02
CA SER A 158 15.61 -3.75 -14.40
C SER A 158 16.98 -4.09 -14.93
N PHE A 159 17.42 -5.35 -14.75
CA PHE A 159 18.56 -5.95 -15.44
C PHE A 159 18.18 -6.13 -16.93
N GLY A 160 17.88 -5.00 -17.56
CA GLY A 160 17.24 -4.83 -18.86
C GLY A 160 18.19 -4.12 -19.82
N GLY A 161 19.45 -4.55 -19.82
CA GLY A 161 20.48 -4.16 -20.77
C GLY A 161 21.20 -5.42 -21.27
N TRP A 162 21.55 -5.49 -22.55
CA TRP A 162 22.30 -6.62 -23.09
C TRP A 162 23.80 -6.53 -22.70
N GLY A 163 24.07 -6.78 -21.41
CA GLY A 163 25.41 -6.98 -20.85
C GLY A 163 25.71 -8.48 -20.71
N ILE A 164 26.76 -8.96 -21.37
CA ILE A 164 27.25 -10.33 -21.12
C ILE A 164 28.17 -10.23 -19.89
N PHE A 165 28.05 -11.20 -18.97
CA PHE A 165 28.76 -11.32 -17.68
C PHE A 165 28.12 -10.61 -16.48
N GLY A 166 27.02 -11.17 -15.97
CA GLY A 166 26.54 -10.91 -14.61
C GLY A 166 27.50 -11.47 -13.57
N PHE A 167 28.53 -10.68 -13.22
CA PHE A 167 29.34 -10.92 -12.02
C PHE A 167 28.75 -10.12 -10.85
N PHE A 168 28.39 -10.82 -9.78
CA PHE A 168 27.92 -10.20 -8.55
C PHE A 168 29.12 -9.90 -7.66
N PHE A 169 29.38 -8.63 -7.40
CA PHE A 169 30.45 -8.21 -6.51
C PHE A 169 29.88 -7.65 -5.22
N VAL A 170 30.39 -8.14 -4.09
CA VAL A 170 30.24 -7.45 -2.82
C VAL A 170 31.43 -6.54 -2.64
N LEU A 171 31.13 -5.25 -2.62
CA LEU A 171 32.08 -4.23 -2.21
C LEU A 171 32.31 -4.40 -0.72
N ALA A 172 33.53 -4.78 -0.35
CA ALA A 172 33.87 -5.18 0.99
C ALA A 172 34.89 -4.21 1.57
N LEU A 173 34.65 -3.76 2.82
CA LEU A 173 35.63 -3.08 3.66
C LEU A 173 35.72 -3.85 4.97
N PHE A 174 36.91 -4.32 5.31
CA PHE A 174 37.17 -5.20 6.46
C PHE A 174 38.57 -4.93 7.04
N GLY A 175 38.76 -5.23 8.32
CA GLY A 175 40.05 -5.03 9.01
C GLY A 175 40.49 -3.57 9.07
N ASP A 176 41.78 -3.32 8.83
CA ASP A 176 42.41 -2.01 8.98
C ASP A 176 42.75 -1.29 7.65
N PRO A 177 41.79 -0.49 7.17
CA PRO A 177 40.75 -0.97 6.29
C PRO A 177 41.32 -1.49 4.95
N HIS A 178 41.01 -2.74 4.64
CA HIS A 178 41.22 -3.36 3.34
C HIS A 178 39.97 -3.20 2.49
N PHE A 179 40.17 -2.86 1.22
CA PHE A 179 39.12 -2.59 0.24
C PHE A 179 39.20 -3.61 -0.89
N SER A 180 38.04 -4.00 -1.40
CA SER A 180 37.91 -4.56 -2.75
C SER A 180 37.03 -3.62 -3.59
N THR A 181 37.55 -3.13 -4.71
CA THR A 181 36.87 -2.16 -5.59
C THR A 181 35.72 -2.78 -6.39
N THR A 182 35.03 -1.93 -7.16
CA THR A 182 33.99 -2.33 -8.11
C THR A 182 34.44 -3.33 -9.16
N ASP A 183 35.71 -3.30 -9.58
CA ASP A 183 36.26 -4.25 -10.55
C ASP A 183 37.27 -5.26 -9.94
N MET A 184 37.10 -5.57 -8.65
CA MET A 184 37.85 -6.60 -7.90
C MET A 184 39.35 -6.31 -7.66
N LYS A 185 39.75 -5.04 -7.61
CA LYS A 185 41.09 -4.65 -7.17
C LYS A 185 41.14 -4.60 -5.64
N ASP A 186 41.85 -5.56 -5.05
CA ASP A 186 42.14 -5.54 -3.61
C ASP A 186 43.29 -4.57 -3.28
N TYR A 187 43.13 -3.74 -2.24
CA TYR A 187 44.17 -2.85 -1.71
C TYR A 187 43.90 -2.44 -0.25
N THR A 188 44.90 -1.85 0.42
CA THR A 188 44.81 -1.36 1.81
C THR A 188 44.88 0.17 1.84
N PHE A 189 44.06 0.84 2.66
CA PHE A 189 44.11 2.30 2.81
C PHE A 189 43.90 2.77 4.26
N ASN A 190 45.00 2.98 4.97
CA ASN A 190 45.00 3.42 6.36
C ASN A 190 44.95 4.96 6.54
N GLY A 191 43.97 5.62 5.91
CA GLY A 191 43.70 7.04 6.13
C GLY A 191 43.04 7.30 7.49
N HIS A 192 43.36 8.40 8.17
CA HIS A 192 42.67 8.86 9.39
C HIS A 192 41.81 10.07 9.05
N GLY A 193 40.49 9.94 9.08
CA GLY A 193 39.59 11.00 8.60
C GLY A 193 38.20 10.50 8.21
N GLU A 194 37.52 11.28 7.38
CA GLU A 194 36.25 10.91 6.75
C GLU A 194 36.40 10.99 5.23
N PHE A 195 35.97 9.95 4.52
CA PHE A 195 36.27 9.75 3.10
C PHE A 195 35.01 9.39 2.30
N THR A 196 34.99 9.80 1.02
CA THR A 196 33.97 9.32 0.07
C THR A 196 34.31 7.88 -0.34
N LEU A 197 33.57 6.91 0.20
CA LEU A 197 33.72 5.52 -0.21
C LEU A 197 33.17 5.35 -1.63
N MET A 198 31.98 5.89 -1.88
CA MET A 198 31.39 5.97 -3.21
C MET A 198 30.39 7.12 -3.33
N ASN A 199 30.51 7.87 -4.42
CA ASN A 199 29.50 8.74 -4.99
C ASN A 199 29.07 8.11 -6.32
N ALA A 200 27.79 7.81 -6.48
CA ALA A 200 27.24 7.15 -7.66
C ALA A 200 26.09 7.97 -8.28
N LEU A 201 25.85 7.73 -9.58
CA LEU A 201 24.72 8.31 -10.32
C LEU A 201 24.65 9.84 -10.20
N ASP A 202 25.80 10.51 -10.37
CA ASP A 202 25.99 11.96 -10.24
C ASP A 202 25.50 12.57 -8.91
N GLY A 203 25.62 11.81 -7.81
CA GLY A 203 25.23 12.22 -6.46
C GLY A 203 23.83 11.78 -6.05
N GLU A 204 23.18 10.92 -6.84
CA GLU A 204 21.89 10.31 -6.48
C GLU A 204 22.05 9.31 -5.31
N PHE A 205 23.18 8.59 -5.24
CA PHE A 205 23.56 7.76 -4.09
C PHE A 205 24.96 8.13 -3.59
N LEU A 206 25.11 8.29 -2.27
CA LEU A 206 26.36 8.68 -1.62
C LEU A 206 26.58 7.85 -0.35
N ILE A 207 27.78 7.30 -0.21
CA ILE A 207 28.26 6.64 1.02
C ILE A 207 29.66 7.13 1.40
N GLN A 208 29.80 7.45 2.68
CA GLN A 208 31.00 7.97 3.32
C GLN A 208 31.41 7.07 4.50
N GLY A 209 32.71 6.97 4.73
CA GLY A 209 33.31 6.16 5.79
C GLY A 209 34.19 7.03 6.68
N ARG A 210 34.07 6.84 7.99
CA ARG A 210 34.91 7.47 9.01
C ARG A 210 35.90 6.45 9.53
N THR A 211 37.18 6.69 9.33
CA THR A 211 38.27 5.86 9.85
C THR A 211 38.97 6.60 11.00
N ILE A 212 39.22 5.86 12.08
CA ILE A 212 39.85 6.37 13.31
C ILE A 212 41.11 5.55 13.61
N ARG A 213 42.04 6.09 14.41
CA ARG A 213 43.22 5.34 14.89
C ARG A 213 42.76 4.04 15.55
N ALA A 214 43.35 2.92 15.12
CA ALA A 214 43.18 1.65 15.79
C ALA A 214 43.85 1.69 17.17
N VAL A 215 43.38 0.87 18.10
CA VAL A 215 43.96 0.73 19.45
C VAL A 215 44.46 -0.68 19.69
N ASP A 216 45.62 -0.82 20.33
CA ASP A 216 46.15 -2.13 20.73
C ASP A 216 45.46 -2.67 22.00
N SER A 217 45.87 -3.87 22.42
CA SER A 217 45.35 -4.55 23.62
C SER A 217 45.56 -3.78 24.93
N ASP A 218 46.50 -2.83 24.97
CA ASP A 218 46.75 -1.94 26.12
C ASP A 218 45.97 -0.62 26.01
N GLY A 219 45.21 -0.41 24.92
CA GLY A 219 44.42 0.78 24.65
C GLY A 219 45.22 1.97 24.11
N LEU A 220 46.41 1.72 23.54
CA LEU A 220 47.24 2.74 22.92
C LEU A 220 46.93 2.86 21.43
N GLU A 221 46.91 4.09 20.89
CA GLU A 221 46.76 4.33 19.45
C GLU A 221 47.93 3.70 18.67
N THR A 222 47.61 2.90 17.65
CA THR A 222 48.58 2.20 16.79
C THR A 222 48.72 2.93 15.45
N ASP A 223 49.78 2.67 14.67
CA ASP A 223 49.98 3.30 13.35
C ASP A 223 49.16 2.62 12.23
N ALA A 224 47.91 2.30 12.55
CA ALA A 224 46.87 1.83 11.64
C ALA A 224 45.52 2.47 12.00
N THR A 225 44.50 2.24 11.17
CA THR A 225 43.16 2.80 11.32
C THR A 225 42.09 1.76 11.10
N VAL A 226 40.94 1.92 11.73
CA VAL A 226 39.75 1.07 11.55
C VAL A 226 38.54 1.92 11.21
N LEU A 227 37.55 1.33 10.54
CA LEU A 227 36.27 1.99 10.32
C LEU A 227 35.54 2.17 11.67
N GLY A 228 35.30 3.42 12.05
CA GLY A 228 34.55 3.78 13.25
C GLY A 228 33.08 4.08 12.98
N ALA A 229 32.75 4.58 11.78
CA ALA A 229 31.37 4.77 11.34
C ALA A 229 31.24 4.73 9.81
N VAL A 230 30.04 4.41 9.34
CA VAL A 230 29.63 4.53 7.94
C VAL A 230 28.32 5.32 7.85
N ALA A 231 28.18 6.18 6.86
CA ALA A 231 26.94 6.91 6.59
C ALA A 231 26.59 6.85 5.09
N ALA A 232 25.33 6.58 4.78
CA ALA A 232 24.84 6.40 3.42
C ALA A 232 23.46 7.08 3.23
N LYS A 233 23.22 7.64 2.04
CA LYS A 233 21.91 8.15 1.63
C LYS A 233 21.73 8.18 0.11
N SER A 234 20.48 8.17 -0.33
CA SER A 234 20.10 8.67 -1.66
C SER A 234 19.65 10.12 -1.59
N SER A 235 19.49 10.77 -2.76
CA SER A 235 19.16 12.20 -2.88
C SER A 235 17.84 12.60 -2.21
N THR A 236 16.86 11.71 -2.17
CA THR A 236 15.51 11.91 -1.61
C THR A 236 15.22 11.04 -0.37
N SER A 237 16.15 10.17 0.03
CA SER A 237 15.95 9.25 1.15
C SER A 237 16.32 9.85 2.50
N SER A 238 15.85 9.22 3.57
CA SER A 238 16.45 9.36 4.90
C SER A 238 17.93 8.99 4.86
N SER A 239 18.76 9.67 5.64
CA SER A 239 20.18 9.33 5.81
C SER A 239 20.34 8.27 6.89
N VAL A 240 21.11 7.21 6.60
CA VAL A 240 21.43 6.14 7.54
C VAL A 240 22.90 6.24 7.96
N GLN A 241 23.17 6.12 9.26
CA GLN A 241 24.51 6.04 9.81
C GLN A 241 24.61 4.89 10.81
N VAL A 242 25.71 4.14 10.75
CA VAL A 242 26.05 3.09 11.72
C VAL A 242 27.40 3.41 12.32
N ASN A 243 27.43 3.59 13.65
CA ASN A 243 28.66 3.75 14.42
C ASN A 243 29.05 2.41 15.09
N MET A 244 30.34 2.20 15.26
CA MET A 244 30.88 1.23 16.23
C MET A 244 31.15 1.95 17.55
N GLU A 245 30.41 1.60 18.60
CA GLU A 245 30.60 2.19 19.93
C GLU A 245 30.59 1.09 21.00
N GLU A 246 31.69 0.95 21.74
CA GLU A 246 31.87 -0.06 22.80
C GLU A 246 31.68 -1.51 22.31
N GLY A 247 32.02 -1.78 21.04
CA GLY A 247 31.85 -3.10 20.40
C GLY A 247 30.41 -3.40 19.97
N VAL A 248 29.54 -2.39 19.91
CA VAL A 248 28.13 -2.54 19.50
C VAL A 248 27.80 -1.58 18.37
N LEU A 249 27.03 -2.07 17.38
CA LEU A 249 26.49 -1.25 16.30
C LEU A 249 25.42 -0.30 16.84
N ARG A 250 25.59 1.00 16.63
CA ARG A 250 24.59 2.03 16.95
C ARG A 250 24.08 2.68 15.68
N LEU A 251 22.80 2.44 15.39
CA LEU A 251 22.11 2.90 14.21
C LEU A 251 21.47 4.28 14.44
N TYR A 252 21.74 5.22 13.55
CA TYR A 252 21.11 6.53 13.47
C TYR A 252 20.40 6.67 12.13
N VAL A 253 19.20 7.24 12.13
CA VAL A 253 18.46 7.63 10.92
C VAL A 253 18.01 9.07 11.08
N ASP A 254 18.27 9.91 10.08
CA ASP A 254 18.01 11.35 10.09
C ASP A 254 18.46 12.00 11.42
N ASN A 255 19.75 11.78 11.76
CA ASN A 255 20.43 12.25 12.98
C ASN A 255 19.82 11.76 14.32
N THR A 256 18.88 10.80 14.27
CA THR A 256 18.17 10.29 15.45
C THR A 256 18.58 8.84 15.72
N LEU A 257 19.01 8.56 16.96
CA LEU A 257 19.31 7.17 17.38
C LEU A 257 18.06 6.30 17.25
N VAL A 258 18.22 5.10 16.71
CA VAL A 258 17.17 4.08 16.62
C VAL A 258 17.36 3.06 17.75
N PRO A 259 16.83 3.29 18.97
CA PRO A 259 17.09 2.43 20.13
C PRO A 259 16.58 1.00 19.90
N ASP A 260 15.43 0.86 19.24
CA ASP A 260 14.74 -0.41 19.03
C ASP A 260 15.51 -1.38 18.11
N PHE A 261 16.53 -0.91 17.36
CA PHE A 261 17.29 -1.77 16.43
C PHE A 261 17.98 -2.95 17.13
N ASN A 262 18.55 -2.71 18.31
CA ASN A 262 19.20 -3.77 19.07
C ASN A 262 18.20 -4.77 19.68
N ASP A 263 16.95 -4.36 19.88
CA ASP A 263 15.84 -5.21 20.35
C ASP A 263 15.11 -5.97 19.22
N LEU A 264 15.36 -5.63 17.94
CA LEU A 264 14.84 -6.40 16.80
C LEU A 264 15.37 -7.85 16.84
N ALA A 265 14.50 -8.78 16.45
CA ALA A 265 14.91 -10.12 16.03
C ALA A 265 15.58 -10.06 14.63
N GLU A 266 16.37 -11.08 14.29
CA GLU A 266 16.89 -11.24 12.92
C GLU A 266 15.73 -11.28 11.91
N GLY A 267 15.89 -10.60 10.76
CA GLY A 267 14.83 -10.37 9.78
C GLY A 267 13.77 -9.32 10.19
N GLY A 268 13.86 -8.76 11.39
CA GLY A 268 13.03 -7.62 11.80
C GLY A 268 13.36 -6.36 10.99
N MET A 269 12.33 -5.59 10.60
CA MET A 269 12.45 -4.44 9.71
C MET A 269 11.80 -3.17 10.25
N LEU A 270 12.42 -2.04 9.92
CA LEU A 270 11.96 -0.66 10.16
C LEU A 270 11.92 0.09 8.83
N SER A 271 10.87 0.85 8.57
CA SER A 271 10.70 1.59 7.31
C SER A 271 10.87 3.09 7.54
N PHE A 272 11.67 3.72 6.67
CA PHE A 272 11.94 5.15 6.65
C PHE A 272 11.68 5.70 5.22
N THR A 273 11.96 6.98 5.00
CA THR A 273 11.73 7.60 3.68
C THR A 273 12.71 7.02 2.67
N GLU A 274 12.21 6.24 1.72
CA GLU A 274 12.99 5.59 0.65
C GLU A 274 14.18 4.72 1.14
N VAL A 275 14.14 4.30 2.41
CA VAL A 275 15.06 3.31 2.99
C VAL A 275 14.29 2.30 3.84
N LEU A 276 14.56 1.02 3.60
CA LEU A 276 14.18 -0.06 4.50
C LEU A 276 15.42 -0.48 5.29
N ILE A 277 15.31 -0.54 6.61
CA ILE A 277 16.37 -1.05 7.47
C ILE A 277 15.94 -2.40 8.06
N SER A 278 16.83 -3.38 8.04
CA SER A 278 16.61 -4.68 8.65
C SER A 278 17.80 -5.14 9.48
N LYS A 279 17.56 -6.07 10.39
CA LYS A 279 18.61 -6.74 11.16
C LYS A 279 19.00 -8.05 10.47
N GLY A 280 20.18 -8.10 9.89
CA GLY A 280 20.72 -9.28 9.24
C GLY A 280 21.27 -10.31 10.23
N THR A 281 21.75 -11.44 9.68
CA THR A 281 22.29 -12.56 10.46
C THR A 281 23.53 -12.15 11.25
N GLY A 282 23.60 -12.56 12.52
CA GLY A 282 24.67 -12.14 13.42
C GLY A 282 24.54 -10.67 13.83
N GLY A 283 23.33 -10.10 13.78
CA GLY A 283 23.03 -8.76 14.27
C GLY A 283 23.48 -7.59 13.39
N SER A 284 23.82 -7.83 12.12
CA SER A 284 24.21 -6.79 11.17
C SER A 284 23.10 -5.77 10.89
N ALA A 285 23.48 -4.54 10.57
CA ALA A 285 22.58 -3.47 10.15
C ALA A 285 22.54 -3.39 8.63
N VAL A 286 21.40 -3.77 8.03
CA VAL A 286 21.19 -3.77 6.58
C VAL A 286 20.28 -2.60 6.21
N ALA A 287 20.74 -1.69 5.34
CA ALA A 287 19.95 -0.63 4.73
C ALA A 287 19.76 -0.90 3.23
N GLU A 288 18.51 -0.95 2.78
CA GLU A 288 18.12 -1.03 1.36
C GLU A 288 17.51 0.29 0.92
N PHE A 289 18.13 0.95 -0.05
CA PHE A 289 17.68 2.23 -0.59
C PHE A 289 16.73 2.00 -1.79
N SER A 290 15.76 2.88 -1.99
CA SER A 290 14.86 2.83 -3.17
C SER A 290 15.61 2.96 -4.51
N ALA A 291 16.84 3.49 -4.49
CA ALA A 291 17.79 3.51 -5.59
C ALA A 291 18.40 2.13 -5.93
N GLY A 292 18.05 1.07 -5.21
CA GLY A 292 18.51 -0.30 -5.45
C GLY A 292 19.83 -0.68 -4.74
N ALA A 293 20.58 0.30 -4.23
CA ALA A 293 21.75 0.03 -3.38
C ALA A 293 21.35 -0.65 -2.06
N ARG A 294 22.11 -1.67 -1.66
CA ARG A 294 22.01 -2.35 -0.37
C ARG A 294 23.35 -2.25 0.36
N VAL A 295 23.33 -1.78 1.59
CA VAL A 295 24.50 -1.58 2.45
C VAL A 295 24.32 -2.40 3.73
N GLU A 296 25.26 -3.27 4.06
CA GLU A 296 25.25 -4.09 5.26
C GLU A 296 26.49 -3.81 6.10
N ALA A 297 26.29 -3.16 7.25
CA ALA A 297 27.33 -2.90 8.24
C ALA A 297 27.27 -3.97 9.33
N PHE A 298 28.41 -4.58 9.64
CA PHE A 298 28.49 -5.67 10.62
C PHE A 298 29.73 -5.56 11.51
N GLU A 299 29.63 -6.14 12.70
CA GLU A 299 30.74 -6.28 13.64
C GLU A 299 31.44 -7.62 13.42
N GLU A 300 32.78 -7.61 13.45
CA GLU A 300 33.60 -8.81 13.58
C GLU A 300 34.84 -8.48 14.44
N THR A 301 34.99 -9.16 15.57
CA THR A 301 36.09 -8.98 16.54
C THR A 301 36.31 -7.55 17.07
N GLY A 302 35.24 -6.76 17.15
CA GLY A 302 35.24 -5.37 17.62
C GLY A 302 35.46 -4.32 16.53
N ILE A 303 35.66 -4.73 15.27
CA ILE A 303 35.86 -3.83 14.12
C ILE A 303 34.58 -3.75 13.28
N LEU A 304 34.26 -2.54 12.80
CA LEU A 304 33.17 -2.33 11.85
C LEU A 304 33.63 -2.76 10.45
N SER A 305 32.90 -3.69 9.85
CA SER A 305 33.06 -4.10 8.46
C SER A 305 31.82 -3.74 7.66
N LEU A 306 31.99 -3.62 6.35
CA LEU A 306 30.97 -3.20 5.40
C LEU A 306 30.92 -4.16 4.22
N ALA A 307 29.71 -4.58 3.85
CA ALA A 307 29.42 -5.26 2.60
C ALA A 307 28.35 -4.45 1.83
N MET A 308 28.58 -4.11 0.57
CA MET A 308 27.59 -3.44 -0.28
C MET A 308 27.26 -4.24 -1.54
N HIS A 309 26.05 -4.04 -2.03
CA HIS A 309 25.55 -4.57 -3.29
C HIS A 309 24.89 -3.43 -4.07
N LEU A 310 25.22 -3.29 -5.36
CA LEU A 310 24.73 -2.26 -6.26
C LEU A 310 24.08 -2.91 -7.50
N PRO A 311 23.00 -2.34 -8.07
CA PRO A 311 22.45 -2.80 -9.33
C PRO A 311 23.31 -2.32 -10.51
N GLU A 312 23.22 -3.02 -11.65
CA GLU A 312 24.01 -2.75 -12.88
C GLU A 312 23.86 -1.31 -13.41
N ASP A 313 22.74 -0.63 -13.11
CA ASP A 313 22.52 0.79 -13.44
C ASP A 313 23.61 1.73 -12.88
N TYR A 314 24.39 1.30 -11.88
CA TYR A 314 25.49 2.08 -11.28
C TYR A 314 26.81 1.91 -12.07
N MET A 315 26.89 0.94 -13.00
CA MET A 315 28.05 0.75 -13.85
C MET A 315 28.29 1.99 -14.72
N HIS A 316 29.55 2.38 -14.84
CA HIS A 316 30.06 3.63 -15.42
C HIS A 316 29.66 4.91 -14.66
N HIS A 317 29.00 4.79 -13.51
CA HIS A 317 28.48 5.92 -12.73
C HIS A 317 29.06 6.04 -11.30
N THR A 318 29.98 5.18 -10.87
CA THR A 318 30.62 5.26 -9.54
C THR A 318 31.94 6.05 -9.56
N LYS A 319 32.26 6.70 -8.43
CA LYS A 319 33.55 7.34 -8.12
C LYS A 319 33.81 7.30 -6.61
N GLY A 320 35.04 7.10 -6.17
CA GLY A 320 35.42 7.12 -4.75
C GLY A 320 36.53 6.13 -4.43
N LEU A 321 36.71 5.78 -3.15
CA LEU A 321 37.63 4.71 -2.74
C LEU A 321 37.23 3.32 -3.28
N TYR A 322 35.96 3.07 -3.58
CA TYR A 322 35.55 1.84 -4.26
C TYR A 322 35.84 1.83 -5.77
N GLY A 323 36.38 2.91 -6.34
CA GLY A 323 36.79 2.98 -7.74
C GLY A 323 35.68 3.34 -8.73
N VAL A 324 35.95 3.07 -10.01
CA VAL A 324 35.08 3.38 -11.15
C VAL A 324 34.59 2.07 -11.75
N TRP A 325 33.29 1.78 -11.66
CA TRP A 325 32.77 0.48 -12.08
C TRP A 325 32.67 0.41 -13.59
N ASN A 326 33.51 -0.33 -14.29
CA ASN A 326 33.42 -0.47 -15.74
C ASN A 326 33.87 -1.83 -16.31
N GLY A 327 34.37 -2.73 -15.46
CA GLY A 327 34.95 -4.02 -15.82
C GLY A 327 36.48 -4.02 -15.97
N ASP A 328 37.17 -2.92 -15.67
CA ASP A 328 38.63 -2.75 -15.83
C ASP A 328 39.30 -2.34 -14.50
N PRO A 329 39.91 -3.27 -13.74
CA PRO A 329 40.62 -2.94 -12.50
C PRO A 329 41.86 -2.06 -12.71
N ASP A 330 42.29 -1.81 -13.96
CA ASP A 330 43.43 -0.93 -14.25
C ASP A 330 43.11 0.58 -14.17
N ASP A 331 41.84 1.00 -14.09
CA ASP A 331 41.45 2.42 -13.88
C ASP A 331 40.68 2.75 -12.60
N ASP A 332 40.43 1.75 -11.73
CA ASP A 332 39.82 1.92 -10.41
C ASP A 332 40.49 3.01 -9.55
N PHE A 333 41.81 3.17 -9.63
CA PHE A 333 42.55 4.25 -8.94
C PHE A 333 42.48 5.60 -9.69
N THR A 334 41.31 5.92 -10.24
CA THR A 334 40.98 7.24 -10.79
C THR A 334 40.94 8.29 -9.66
N ARG A 335 41.57 9.44 -9.88
CA ARG A 335 41.56 10.60 -8.97
C ARG A 335 40.29 11.43 -9.15
N PRO A 336 39.93 12.30 -8.18
CA PRO A 336 38.81 13.23 -8.33
C PRO A 336 38.89 14.16 -9.57
N ASP A 337 40.09 14.41 -10.10
CA ASP A 337 40.30 15.21 -11.33
C ASP A 337 40.16 14.41 -12.64
N GLY A 338 39.91 13.10 -12.56
CA GLY A 338 39.77 12.18 -13.69
C GLY A 338 41.10 11.61 -14.22
N THR A 339 42.23 11.85 -13.57
CA THR A 339 43.51 11.20 -13.92
C THR A 339 43.70 9.87 -13.18
N ILE A 340 44.30 8.88 -13.83
CA ILE A 340 44.43 7.50 -13.29
C ILE A 340 45.80 7.30 -12.64
N LEU A 341 45.83 6.72 -11.43
CA LEU A 341 47.04 6.16 -10.82
C LEU A 341 47.25 4.73 -11.34
N SER A 342 48.50 4.37 -11.65
CA SER A 342 48.86 3.04 -12.16
C SER A 342 48.57 1.94 -11.13
N THR A 343 48.07 0.78 -11.57
CA THR A 343 47.86 -0.42 -10.74
C THR A 343 49.13 -1.10 -10.23
N ASN A 344 50.31 -0.64 -10.66
CA ASN A 344 51.61 -1.01 -10.13
C ASN A 344 52.15 0.02 -9.10
N ALA A 345 51.32 0.96 -8.64
CA ALA A 345 51.66 1.91 -7.59
C ALA A 345 52.03 1.19 -6.28
N THR A 346 52.86 1.83 -5.46
CA THR A 346 53.15 1.35 -4.10
C THR A 346 52.00 1.65 -3.15
N ASP A 347 51.94 0.95 -2.01
CA ASP A 347 50.91 1.21 -0.99
C ASP A 347 50.98 2.65 -0.44
N GLU A 348 52.17 3.28 -0.46
CA GLU A 348 52.39 4.70 -0.14
C GLU A 348 51.79 5.63 -1.22
N GLU A 349 51.94 5.30 -2.51
CA GLU A 349 51.31 6.04 -3.62
C GLU A 349 49.79 5.87 -3.64
N ILE A 350 49.28 4.69 -3.28
CA ILE A 350 47.84 4.40 -3.11
C ILE A 350 47.29 5.17 -1.91
N TYR A 351 48.03 5.26 -0.81
CA TYR A 351 47.66 6.07 0.35
C TYR A 351 47.52 7.56 0.00
N GLU A 352 48.50 8.14 -0.69
CA GLU A 352 48.43 9.53 -1.16
C GLU A 352 47.34 9.74 -2.25
N TRP A 353 46.88 8.69 -2.94
CA TRP A 353 45.66 8.74 -3.76
C TRP A 353 44.39 8.72 -2.91
N GLY A 354 44.30 7.85 -1.91
CA GLY A 354 43.12 7.72 -1.04
C GLY A 354 42.84 8.99 -0.23
N LEU A 355 43.90 9.71 0.19
CA LEU A 355 43.77 11.02 0.83
C LEU A 355 43.07 12.09 -0.04
N LEU A 356 43.04 11.94 -1.37
CA LEU A 356 42.31 12.86 -2.26
C LEU A 356 40.79 12.73 -2.15
N TRP A 357 40.29 11.67 -1.51
CA TRP A 357 38.88 11.43 -1.26
C TRP A 357 38.42 11.87 0.14
N GLU A 358 39.28 12.54 0.93
CA GLU A 358 38.91 13.15 2.21
C GLU A 358 37.81 14.21 2.01
N ILE A 359 36.72 14.11 2.77
CA ILE A 359 35.57 15.00 2.64
C ILE A 359 35.74 16.26 3.47
N THR A 360 35.13 17.37 3.03
CA THR A 360 35.00 18.59 3.84
C THR A 360 33.76 18.56 4.74
N GLU A 361 33.73 19.44 5.76
CA GLU A 361 32.56 19.63 6.64
C GLU A 361 31.26 19.93 5.87
N ALA A 362 31.34 20.56 4.69
CA ALA A 362 30.20 20.89 3.85
C ALA A 362 29.69 19.71 3.00
N GLU A 363 30.52 18.68 2.80
CA GLU A 363 30.21 17.47 2.04
C GLU A 363 29.77 16.31 2.95
N SER A 364 30.05 16.41 4.26
CA SER A 364 29.71 15.37 5.22
C SER A 364 28.20 15.13 5.34
N ILE A 365 27.83 13.84 5.34
CA ILE A 365 26.49 13.37 5.68
C ILE A 365 26.42 12.74 7.08
N PHE A 366 27.50 12.84 7.88
CA PHE A 366 27.56 12.31 9.22
C PHE A 366 26.83 13.18 10.26
N TYR A 367 26.16 12.51 11.18
CA TYR A 367 25.78 13.01 12.49
C TYR A 367 26.95 12.94 13.47
N TYR A 368 27.21 14.06 14.15
CA TYR A 368 28.30 14.21 15.13
C TYR A 368 27.82 14.29 16.60
N GLY A 369 26.50 14.37 16.85
CA GLY A 369 25.98 14.47 18.22
C GLY A 369 26.46 15.71 18.97
N ASN A 370 27.29 15.49 19.99
CA ASN A 370 27.93 16.56 20.78
C ASN A 370 29.32 16.97 20.26
N ASP A 371 29.89 16.18 19.35
CA ASP A 371 31.19 16.44 18.73
C ASP A 371 31.01 17.27 17.44
N SER A 372 32.06 17.32 16.61
CA SER A 372 32.03 18.01 15.31
C SER A 372 32.94 17.29 14.32
N TYR A 373 32.79 17.59 13.02
CA TYR A 373 33.70 17.16 11.96
C TYR A 373 35.19 17.33 12.34
N ALA A 374 35.54 18.43 13.01
CA ALA A 374 36.91 18.70 13.42
C ALA A 374 37.48 17.71 14.45
N ALA A 375 36.64 16.94 15.16
CA ALA A 375 37.07 15.91 16.11
C ALA A 375 37.49 14.59 15.43
N PHE A 376 37.08 14.38 14.18
CA PHE A 376 37.31 13.14 13.43
C PHE A 376 38.31 13.29 12.26
N ARG A 377 38.92 14.48 12.12
CA ARG A 377 40.06 14.69 11.20
C ARG A 377 41.37 14.31 11.86
N ASN A 378 42.34 13.88 11.06
CA ASN A 378 43.71 13.72 11.50
C ASN A 378 44.29 15.05 12.05
N PRO A 379 44.67 15.12 13.34
CA PRO A 379 45.27 16.33 13.93
C PRO A 379 46.75 16.52 13.56
N ASP A 380 47.41 15.49 13.03
CA ASP A 380 48.83 15.51 12.63
C ASP A 380 49.00 15.13 11.14
N PRO A 381 49.08 16.13 10.23
CA PRO A 381 49.32 15.89 8.81
C PRO A 381 50.64 15.17 8.47
N SER A 382 51.57 15.08 9.43
CA SER A 382 52.83 14.35 9.27
C SER A 382 52.76 12.88 9.66
N TRP A 383 51.67 12.45 10.30
CA TRP A 383 51.42 11.03 10.56
C TRP A 383 51.30 10.25 9.25
N ARG A 384 51.81 9.02 9.25
CA ARG A 384 51.68 8.04 8.17
C ARG A 384 51.45 6.66 8.80
N PRO A 385 50.62 5.80 8.19
CA PRO A 385 50.43 4.44 8.66
C PRO A 385 51.64 3.56 8.35
N LEU A 386 51.63 2.35 8.90
CA LEU A 386 52.46 1.26 8.38
C LEU A 386 51.94 0.80 7.00
N PHE A 387 52.85 0.30 6.15
CA PHE A 387 52.54 -0.18 4.79
C PHE A 387 52.89 -1.66 4.57
N GLU A 388 53.73 -2.25 5.42
CA GLU A 388 54.07 -3.67 5.45
C GLU A 388 54.04 -4.14 6.91
N PRO A 389 53.78 -5.44 7.19
CA PRO A 389 53.68 -5.95 8.56
C PRO A 389 55.03 -5.89 9.27
N VAL A 390 55.07 -5.26 10.45
CA VAL A 390 56.27 -5.12 11.28
C VAL A 390 56.06 -5.81 12.61
N PHE A 391 56.89 -6.81 12.91
CA PHE A 391 56.84 -7.56 14.17
C PHE A 391 58.08 -7.27 15.01
N ASP A 392 57.89 -6.65 16.18
CA ASP A 392 58.97 -6.38 17.14
C ASP A 392 59.35 -7.61 18.01
N ASP A 393 58.42 -8.56 18.17
CA ASP A 393 58.61 -9.80 18.93
C ASP A 393 58.55 -11.04 18.01
N PRO A 394 59.67 -11.77 17.82
CA PRO A 394 59.69 -13.00 17.03
C PRO A 394 58.76 -14.12 17.53
N ALA A 395 58.42 -14.15 18.82
CA ALA A 395 57.47 -15.14 19.35
C ALA A 395 56.04 -14.82 18.89
N PHE A 396 55.66 -13.55 18.92
CA PHE A 396 54.38 -13.08 18.41
C PHE A 396 54.31 -13.16 16.88
N GLU A 397 55.41 -12.90 16.16
CA GLU A 397 55.50 -13.16 14.72
C GLU A 397 55.22 -14.64 14.39
N GLN A 398 55.80 -15.57 15.15
CA GLN A 398 55.54 -16.99 14.96
C GLN A 398 54.06 -17.34 15.22
N GLU A 399 53.46 -16.83 16.29
CA GLU A 399 52.03 -17.04 16.59
C GLU A 399 51.13 -16.52 15.46
N ALA A 400 51.39 -15.29 14.98
CA ALA A 400 50.66 -14.69 13.87
C ALA A 400 50.81 -15.50 12.58
N ARG A 401 52.02 -16.00 12.26
CA ARG A 401 52.26 -16.85 11.07
C ARG A 401 51.66 -18.24 11.18
N GLU A 402 51.58 -18.82 12.38
CA GLU A 402 50.90 -20.10 12.61
C GLU A 402 49.37 -19.98 12.43
N ALA A 403 48.80 -18.80 12.72
CA ALA A 403 47.37 -18.52 12.55
C ALA A 403 46.98 -18.03 11.14
N CYS A 404 47.73 -17.06 10.59
CA CYS A 404 47.45 -16.40 9.31
C CYS A 404 48.09 -17.08 8.10
N GLY A 405 49.09 -17.94 8.30
CA GLY A 405 49.94 -18.44 7.23
C GLY A 405 50.71 -17.30 6.55
N ASP A 406 50.71 -17.30 5.21
CA ASP A 406 51.32 -16.25 4.38
C ASP A 406 50.31 -15.14 3.97
N ASN A 407 49.11 -15.09 4.56
CA ASN A 407 48.11 -14.08 4.23
C ASN A 407 48.58 -12.69 4.74
N LYS A 408 48.97 -11.81 3.81
CA LYS A 408 49.48 -10.46 4.12
C LYS A 408 48.52 -9.62 4.96
N ILE A 409 47.23 -9.65 4.64
CA ILE A 409 46.17 -8.90 5.34
C ILE A 409 46.14 -9.33 6.81
N CYS A 410 45.83 -10.60 7.08
CA CYS A 410 45.79 -11.15 8.44
C CYS A 410 47.07 -10.87 9.26
N LEU A 411 48.25 -10.98 8.63
CA LEU A 411 49.53 -10.67 9.27
C LEU A 411 49.70 -9.18 9.56
N PHE A 412 49.21 -8.29 8.69
CA PHE A 412 49.27 -6.85 8.87
C PHE A 412 48.42 -6.41 10.06
N ASP A 413 47.11 -6.69 10.03
CA ASP A 413 46.17 -6.40 11.12
C ASP A 413 46.69 -6.96 12.47
N ALA A 414 47.19 -8.20 12.48
CA ALA A 414 47.75 -8.83 13.67
C ALA A 414 49.02 -8.11 14.17
N SER A 415 49.90 -7.66 13.27
CA SER A 415 51.14 -6.95 13.62
C SER A 415 50.86 -5.58 14.25
N VAL A 416 49.96 -4.79 13.65
CA VAL A 416 49.72 -3.40 14.08
C VAL A 416 48.83 -3.31 15.33
N THR A 417 47.87 -4.23 15.50
CA THR A 417 47.05 -4.31 16.72
C THR A 417 47.68 -5.13 17.84
N LYS A 418 48.79 -5.83 17.54
CA LYS A 418 49.45 -6.82 18.41
C LYS A 418 48.48 -7.90 18.92
N ASN A 419 47.49 -8.25 18.11
CA ASN A 419 46.44 -9.21 18.46
C ASN A 419 46.08 -10.11 17.27
N VAL A 420 46.54 -11.38 17.31
CA VAL A 420 46.25 -12.38 16.28
C VAL A 420 44.74 -12.61 16.09
N SER A 421 43.92 -12.38 17.13
CA SER A 421 42.46 -12.52 17.03
C SER A 421 41.84 -11.50 16.09
N VAL A 422 42.43 -10.30 15.96
CA VAL A 422 41.98 -9.25 15.04
C VAL A 422 42.28 -9.66 13.60
N GLY A 423 43.52 -10.07 13.28
CA GLY A 423 43.86 -10.55 11.93
C GLY A 423 43.02 -11.75 11.49
N LEU A 424 42.72 -12.68 12.40
CA LEU A 424 41.76 -13.77 12.14
C LEU A 424 40.31 -13.27 11.97
N GLY A 425 39.93 -12.19 12.65
CA GLY A 425 38.66 -11.50 12.47
C GLY A 425 38.54 -10.90 11.07
N THR A 426 39.60 -10.27 10.57
CA THR A 426 39.67 -9.72 9.21
C THR A 426 39.46 -10.79 8.14
N LEU A 427 40.02 -11.99 8.31
CA LEU A 427 39.71 -13.13 7.43
C LEU A 427 38.24 -13.55 7.48
N LYS A 428 37.65 -13.64 8.67
CA LYS A 428 36.21 -13.95 8.81
C LYS A 428 35.31 -12.88 8.20
N ALA A 429 35.68 -11.60 8.32
CA ALA A 429 34.94 -10.50 7.71
C ALA A 429 35.01 -10.58 6.17
N GLN A 430 36.14 -10.99 5.60
CA GLN A 430 36.29 -11.29 4.17
C GLN A 430 35.43 -12.49 3.72
N GLU A 431 35.46 -13.61 4.47
CA GLU A 431 34.61 -14.78 4.24
C GLU A 431 33.11 -14.43 4.33
N ARG A 432 32.71 -13.66 5.36
CA ARG A 432 31.34 -13.19 5.57
C ARG A 432 30.86 -12.31 4.43
N SER A 433 31.67 -11.33 4.01
CA SER A 433 31.37 -10.47 2.86
C SER A 433 31.17 -11.29 1.58
N SER A 434 32.02 -12.30 1.35
CA SER A 434 31.88 -13.23 0.23
C SER A 434 30.56 -14.01 0.30
N SER A 435 30.21 -14.55 1.48
CA SER A 435 28.95 -15.30 1.68
C SER A 435 27.70 -14.44 1.52
N ILE A 436 27.75 -13.16 1.93
CA ILE A 436 26.68 -12.18 1.69
C ILE A 436 26.45 -12.07 0.18
N GLY A 437 27.51 -11.95 -0.62
CA GLY A 437 27.44 -11.89 -2.08
C GLY A 437 26.86 -13.15 -2.71
N GLU A 438 27.29 -14.33 -2.26
CA GLU A 438 26.75 -15.61 -2.72
C GLU A 438 25.26 -15.80 -2.41
N SER A 439 24.79 -15.23 -1.29
CA SER A 439 23.40 -15.27 -0.84
C SER A 439 22.50 -14.28 -1.60
N LEU A 440 22.98 -13.07 -1.88
CA LEU A 440 22.25 -12.06 -2.66
C LEU A 440 22.10 -12.46 -4.13
N SER A 441 23.06 -13.22 -4.64
CA SER A 441 23.00 -13.82 -5.98
C SER A 441 22.20 -15.14 -6.03
N ASP A 442 21.59 -15.59 -4.91
CA ASP A 442 20.53 -16.63 -4.89
C ASP A 442 19.14 -15.96 -4.95
N SER A 443 19.00 -14.97 -5.82
CA SER A 443 17.78 -14.19 -6.03
C SER A 443 16.74 -14.98 -6.82
N ALA A 444 15.44 -14.74 -6.55
CA ALA A 444 14.36 -15.27 -7.39
C ALA A 444 14.39 -14.66 -8.82
N PRO A 445 13.92 -15.40 -9.85
CA PRO A 445 13.89 -14.90 -11.23
C PRO A 445 13.16 -13.58 -11.39
N ILE A 446 13.64 -12.72 -12.28
CA ILE A 446 12.98 -11.46 -12.63
C ILE A 446 12.13 -11.69 -13.88
N ILE A 447 10.87 -11.26 -13.82
CA ILE A 447 9.91 -11.42 -14.92
C ILE A 447 9.74 -10.06 -15.61
N ASP A 448 10.07 -10.01 -16.90
CA ASP A 448 9.74 -8.91 -17.81
C ASP A 448 8.45 -9.24 -18.58
N GLY A 449 7.48 -8.32 -18.58
CA GLY A 449 6.16 -8.53 -19.14
C GLY A 449 5.22 -7.32 -18.99
N PRO A 450 4.07 -7.33 -19.70
CA PRO A 450 3.14 -6.21 -19.70
C PRO A 450 2.40 -6.03 -18.35
N GLY A 451 2.80 -5.04 -17.55
CA GLY A 451 2.17 -4.74 -16.26
C GLY A 451 0.65 -4.47 -16.29
N SER A 452 0.11 -4.07 -17.44
CA SER A 452 -1.34 -4.01 -17.67
C SER A 452 -1.73 -4.39 -19.09
N LEU A 453 -2.88 -5.05 -19.25
CA LEU A 453 -3.45 -5.49 -20.52
C LEU A 453 -4.80 -4.81 -20.78
N ASN A 454 -4.93 -4.12 -21.91
CA ASN A 454 -6.20 -3.57 -22.39
C ASN A 454 -6.84 -4.58 -23.36
N VAL A 455 -8.02 -5.08 -23.04
CA VAL A 455 -8.66 -6.22 -23.72
C VAL A 455 -10.13 -5.93 -24.00
N THR A 456 -10.64 -6.27 -25.18
CA THR A 456 -12.09 -6.25 -25.49
C THR A 456 -12.67 -7.65 -25.47
N VAL A 457 -13.85 -7.83 -24.88
CA VAL A 457 -14.59 -9.10 -24.96
C VAL A 457 -14.85 -9.47 -26.42
N GLY A 458 -14.45 -10.68 -26.82
CA GLY A 458 -14.50 -11.20 -28.18
C GLY A 458 -13.19 -11.10 -28.97
N ASP A 459 -12.23 -10.28 -28.54
CA ASP A 459 -10.90 -10.21 -29.16
C ASP A 459 -10.04 -11.43 -28.78
N VAL A 460 -9.10 -11.77 -29.66
CA VAL A 460 -8.00 -12.71 -29.35
C VAL A 460 -6.76 -11.89 -29.00
N VAL A 461 -6.32 -11.97 -27.76
CA VAL A 461 -5.14 -11.29 -27.24
C VAL A 461 -4.02 -12.30 -27.04
N THR A 462 -2.85 -12.00 -27.59
CA THR A 462 -1.62 -12.77 -27.35
C THR A 462 -0.56 -11.85 -26.76
N PHE A 463 0.06 -12.27 -25.66
CA PHE A 463 1.20 -11.61 -25.06
C PHE A 463 2.20 -12.64 -24.54
N SER A 464 3.45 -12.20 -24.36
CA SER A 464 4.50 -13.01 -23.75
C SER A 464 5.11 -12.27 -22.55
N PHE A 465 5.69 -13.04 -21.65
CA PHE A 465 6.59 -12.56 -20.60
C PHE A 465 7.82 -13.47 -20.56
N THR A 466 8.98 -12.93 -20.22
CA THR A 466 10.23 -13.67 -20.14
C THR A 466 10.79 -13.54 -18.73
N ALA A 467 11.20 -14.67 -18.15
CA ALA A 467 11.85 -14.70 -16.85
C ALA A 467 13.36 -14.87 -17.00
N THR A 468 14.16 -14.15 -16.22
CA THR A 468 15.62 -14.25 -16.23
C THR A 468 16.14 -14.43 -14.82
N ASP A 469 17.07 -15.36 -14.65
CA ASP A 469 17.83 -15.50 -13.41
C ASP A 469 19.17 -14.79 -13.58
N LEU A 470 19.58 -14.05 -12.56
CA LEU A 470 20.75 -13.18 -12.61
C LEU A 470 22.09 -13.94 -12.65
N ARG A 471 22.12 -15.20 -12.17
CA ARG A 471 23.27 -16.11 -12.35
C ARG A 471 23.26 -16.83 -13.70
N GLY A 472 22.20 -16.66 -14.50
CA GLY A 472 21.93 -17.49 -15.67
C GLY A 472 21.51 -18.92 -15.31
N ASP A 473 21.05 -19.17 -14.08
CA ASP A 473 20.45 -20.45 -13.71
C ASP A 473 19.19 -20.70 -14.57
N SER A 474 18.90 -21.97 -14.87
CA SER A 474 17.74 -22.31 -15.70
C SER A 474 16.42 -21.95 -15.01
N VAL A 475 15.65 -21.06 -15.61
CA VAL A 475 14.31 -20.66 -15.13
C VAL A 475 13.23 -21.48 -15.83
N THR A 476 12.25 -21.94 -15.04
CA THR A 476 11.01 -22.54 -15.54
C THR A 476 9.85 -21.60 -15.25
N VAL A 477 8.98 -21.35 -16.23
CA VAL A 477 7.76 -20.55 -16.08
C VAL A 477 6.49 -21.40 -16.11
N ALA A 478 5.50 -21.05 -15.30
CA ALA A 478 4.21 -21.73 -15.22
C ALA A 478 3.03 -20.75 -15.07
N ALA A 479 1.83 -21.22 -15.39
CA ALA A 479 0.58 -20.52 -15.14
C ALA A 479 -0.19 -21.21 -14.00
N GLU A 480 -0.37 -20.51 -12.89
CA GLU A 480 -1.11 -20.97 -11.71
C GLU A 480 -2.63 -20.81 -11.89
N THR A 481 -3.04 -19.75 -12.60
CA THR A 481 -4.45 -19.42 -12.81
C THR A 481 -4.63 -18.71 -14.15
N LEU A 482 -5.67 -19.07 -14.89
CA LEU A 482 -6.00 -18.52 -16.20
C LEU A 482 -7.52 -18.29 -16.32
N PRO A 483 -7.95 -17.21 -17.00
CA PRO A 483 -9.37 -16.96 -17.26
C PRO A 483 -9.92 -17.96 -18.29
N PRO A 484 -11.25 -18.11 -18.37
CA PRO A 484 -11.86 -19.00 -19.35
C PRO A 484 -11.47 -18.61 -20.78
N GLY A 485 -11.09 -19.59 -21.59
CA GLY A 485 -10.65 -19.37 -22.98
C GLY A 485 -9.20 -18.94 -23.16
N ALA A 486 -8.39 -18.89 -22.09
CA ALA A 486 -6.94 -18.69 -22.18
C ALA A 486 -6.15 -20.01 -22.25
N THR A 487 -5.07 -19.99 -23.02
CA THR A 487 -4.07 -21.05 -23.13
C THR A 487 -2.68 -20.48 -22.83
N PHE A 488 -1.85 -21.28 -22.16
CA PHE A 488 -0.46 -20.94 -21.83
C PHE A 488 0.47 -21.96 -22.48
N GLU A 489 1.51 -21.45 -23.15
CA GLU A 489 2.61 -22.23 -23.70
C GLU A 489 3.93 -21.69 -23.12
N SER A 490 4.84 -22.57 -22.73
CA SER A 490 6.17 -22.20 -22.23
C SER A 490 7.26 -22.71 -23.16
N ASP A 491 8.22 -21.83 -23.48
CA ASP A 491 9.47 -22.17 -24.17
C ASP A 491 10.64 -21.76 -23.28
N GLY A 492 11.15 -22.73 -22.52
CA GLY A 492 12.17 -22.52 -21.49
C GLY A 492 11.74 -21.49 -20.43
N ASN A 493 12.35 -20.30 -20.52
CA ASN A 493 12.14 -19.19 -19.61
C ASN A 493 11.07 -18.18 -20.08
N THR A 494 10.47 -18.38 -21.25
CA THR A 494 9.47 -17.47 -21.83
C THR A 494 8.09 -18.12 -21.80
N GLY A 495 7.12 -17.41 -21.25
CA GLY A 495 5.71 -17.79 -21.19
C GLY A 495 4.91 -17.00 -22.21
N THR A 496 4.20 -17.68 -23.10
CA THR A 496 3.28 -17.07 -24.06
C THR A 496 1.85 -17.42 -23.69
N VAL A 497 1.00 -16.41 -23.62
CA VAL A 497 -0.43 -16.54 -23.31
C VAL A 497 -1.22 -16.12 -24.54
N THR A 498 -2.17 -16.95 -24.94
CA THR A 498 -3.19 -16.58 -25.93
C THR A 498 -4.56 -16.73 -25.30
N TRP A 499 -5.35 -15.67 -25.34
CA TRP A 499 -6.66 -15.60 -24.70
C TRP A 499 -7.71 -15.09 -25.67
N THR A 500 -8.76 -15.90 -25.89
CA THR A 500 -10.00 -15.38 -26.49
C THR A 500 -10.83 -14.78 -25.37
N ALA A 501 -10.90 -13.45 -25.33
CA ALA A 501 -11.50 -12.73 -24.21
C ALA A 501 -13.01 -12.97 -24.12
N VAL A 502 -13.48 -13.29 -22.92
CA VAL A 502 -14.90 -13.50 -22.61
C VAL A 502 -15.33 -12.59 -21.45
N ASP A 503 -16.62 -12.35 -21.31
CA ASP A 503 -17.18 -11.67 -20.13
C ASP A 503 -17.14 -12.63 -18.92
N TYR A 504 -16.43 -12.26 -17.85
CA TYR A 504 -16.24 -13.09 -16.67
C TYR A 504 -15.92 -12.24 -15.42
N ASP A 505 -16.41 -12.69 -14.25
CA ASP A 505 -16.15 -12.09 -12.93
C ASP A 505 -15.26 -13.02 -12.06
N GLY A 506 -14.22 -13.60 -12.67
CA GLY A 506 -13.36 -14.63 -12.06
C GLY A 506 -11.95 -14.16 -11.68
N PRO A 507 -11.12 -15.03 -11.07
CA PRO A 507 -9.73 -14.70 -10.77
C PRO A 507 -8.91 -14.42 -12.05
N VAL A 508 -7.91 -13.57 -11.90
CA VAL A 508 -7.06 -13.06 -12.99
C VAL A 508 -5.96 -14.07 -13.34
N MET A 509 -5.31 -13.83 -14.48
CA MET A 509 -4.09 -14.54 -14.86
C MET A 509 -3.00 -14.40 -13.77
N ASN A 510 -2.44 -15.52 -13.36
CA ASN A 510 -1.36 -15.58 -12.37
C ASN A 510 -0.28 -16.56 -12.83
N PHE A 511 0.97 -16.11 -12.81
CA PHE A 511 2.13 -16.83 -13.32
C PHE A 511 3.23 -16.90 -12.27
N THR A 512 4.03 -17.96 -12.36
CA THR A 512 5.21 -18.19 -11.53
C THR A 512 6.44 -18.38 -12.40
N ALA A 513 7.58 -17.90 -11.94
CA ALA A 513 8.89 -18.20 -12.51
C ALA A 513 9.82 -18.71 -11.41
N THR A 514 10.38 -19.91 -11.60
CA THR A 514 11.17 -20.62 -10.59
C THR A 514 12.56 -20.96 -11.15
N ASN A 515 13.64 -20.64 -10.43
CA ASN A 515 15.01 -21.04 -10.81
C ASN A 515 15.35 -22.47 -10.33
N ALA A 516 16.54 -22.95 -10.72
CA ALA A 516 17.06 -24.27 -10.34
C ALA A 516 17.22 -24.48 -8.82
N ARG A 517 17.12 -23.41 -8.01
CA ARG A 517 17.26 -23.40 -6.55
C ARG A 517 15.92 -23.30 -5.81
N ASN A 518 14.80 -23.37 -6.52
CA ASN A 518 13.42 -23.22 -6.03
C ASN A 518 13.08 -21.83 -5.48
N GLN A 519 13.83 -20.78 -5.87
CA GLN A 519 13.39 -19.40 -5.66
C GLN A 519 12.33 -19.05 -6.71
N THR A 520 11.19 -18.50 -6.27
CA THR A 520 10.02 -18.26 -7.13
C THR A 520 9.55 -16.82 -7.08
N THR A 521 9.35 -16.20 -8.25
CA THR A 521 8.69 -14.90 -8.41
C THR A 521 7.27 -15.09 -8.96
N VAL A 522 6.35 -14.25 -8.50
CA VAL A 522 4.93 -14.27 -8.90
C VAL A 522 4.63 -13.06 -9.77
N TYR A 523 3.91 -13.26 -10.88
CA TYR A 523 3.54 -12.23 -11.83
C TYR A 523 2.03 -12.27 -12.12
N ILE A 524 1.36 -11.14 -11.88
CA ILE A 524 -0.08 -10.94 -12.06
C ILE A 524 -0.26 -9.63 -12.86
N PRO A 525 -0.51 -9.68 -14.18
CA PRO A 525 -0.78 -8.47 -14.96
C PRO A 525 -2.19 -7.95 -14.65
N GLN A 526 -2.34 -6.62 -14.54
CA GLN A 526 -3.66 -6.01 -14.39
C GLN A 526 -4.44 -6.09 -15.71
N VAL A 527 -5.69 -6.57 -15.68
CA VAL A 527 -6.54 -6.68 -16.87
C VAL A 527 -7.61 -5.59 -16.86
N ASN A 528 -7.57 -4.71 -17.85
CA ASN A 528 -8.61 -3.72 -18.14
C ASN A 528 -9.52 -4.30 -19.23
N LEU A 529 -10.67 -4.83 -18.83
CA LEU A 529 -11.60 -5.53 -19.72
C LEU A 529 -12.74 -4.61 -20.19
N CYS A 530 -12.83 -4.43 -21.50
CA CYS A 530 -13.92 -3.74 -22.16
C CYS A 530 -15.03 -4.71 -22.55
N LYS A 531 -16.24 -4.50 -22.01
CA LYS A 531 -17.45 -5.27 -22.30
C LYS A 531 -18.56 -4.43 -22.97
N CYS A 532 -18.19 -3.38 -23.69
CA CYS A 532 -19.13 -2.52 -24.41
C CYS A 532 -19.94 -3.30 -25.45
N GLN A 533 -21.26 -3.13 -25.42
CA GLN A 533 -22.20 -3.77 -26.33
C GLN A 533 -22.68 -2.80 -27.41
N ASN A 534 -23.43 -3.31 -28.40
CA ASN A 534 -24.15 -2.49 -29.39
C ASN A 534 -23.31 -1.45 -30.16
N GLY A 535 -22.02 -1.73 -30.36
CA GLY A 535 -21.09 -0.81 -31.03
C GLY A 535 -20.57 0.34 -30.14
N GLY A 536 -20.70 0.22 -28.82
CA GLY A 536 -20.04 1.09 -27.86
C GLY A 536 -18.51 1.06 -28.01
N VAL A 537 -17.88 2.22 -27.87
CA VAL A 537 -16.41 2.37 -27.94
C VAL A 537 -15.83 2.36 -26.53
N CYS A 538 -14.83 1.51 -26.30
CA CYS A 538 -14.10 1.41 -25.04
C CYS A 538 -13.30 2.69 -24.74
N ASP A 539 -13.38 3.21 -23.52
CA ASP A 539 -12.46 4.23 -23.01
C ASP A 539 -11.52 3.61 -21.97
N PHE A 540 -10.36 3.11 -22.42
CA PHE A 540 -9.35 2.55 -21.53
C PHE A 540 -8.64 3.59 -20.63
N SER A 541 -8.97 4.88 -20.73
CA SER A 541 -8.49 5.91 -19.80
C SER A 541 -9.40 6.12 -18.59
N THR A 542 -10.61 5.54 -18.60
CA THR A 542 -11.63 5.73 -17.56
C THR A 542 -12.20 4.37 -17.12
N LEU A 543 -12.16 4.07 -15.82
CA LEU A 543 -12.81 2.88 -15.26
C LEU A 543 -14.34 3.04 -15.22
N ALA A 544 -15.06 1.93 -15.21
CA ALA A 544 -16.51 1.93 -15.02
C ALA A 544 -16.90 2.36 -13.58
N ASP A 545 -18.12 2.87 -13.42
CA ASP A 545 -18.61 3.38 -12.13
C ASP A 545 -18.62 2.29 -11.04
N GLY A 546 -17.77 2.46 -10.02
CA GLY A 546 -17.70 1.57 -8.84
C GLY A 546 -16.54 0.56 -8.85
N GLU A 547 -15.70 0.58 -9.87
CA GLU A 547 -14.47 -0.23 -9.94
C GLU A 547 -13.39 0.25 -8.97
N ASP A 548 -12.51 -0.66 -8.54
CA ASP A 548 -11.33 -0.36 -7.72
C ASP A 548 -10.10 -0.14 -8.62
N GLU A 549 -9.43 1.01 -8.47
CA GLU A 549 -8.19 1.31 -9.20
C GLU A 549 -7.08 0.31 -8.90
N ALA A 550 -7.06 -0.30 -7.70
CA ALA A 550 -6.10 -1.33 -7.30
C ALA A 550 -6.50 -2.76 -7.73
N GLY A 551 -7.64 -2.94 -8.40
CA GLY A 551 -8.14 -4.23 -8.84
C GLY A 551 -7.23 -4.91 -9.88
N ASP A 552 -7.05 -6.23 -9.74
CA ASP A 552 -6.28 -7.04 -10.69
C ASP A 552 -7.08 -7.27 -12.00
N LEU A 553 -8.42 -7.30 -11.93
CA LEU A 553 -9.35 -7.22 -13.06
C LEU A 553 -10.24 -6.00 -12.85
N ARG A 554 -10.37 -5.16 -13.88
CA ARG A 554 -11.14 -3.92 -13.85
C ARG A 554 -11.95 -3.77 -15.14
N PHE A 555 -13.16 -3.26 -15.05
CA PHE A 555 -13.98 -2.93 -16.22
C PHE A 555 -13.79 -1.47 -16.64
N VAL A 556 -13.68 -1.22 -17.95
CA VAL A 556 -13.52 0.15 -18.49
C VAL A 556 -14.85 0.74 -18.95
N ALA A 557 -14.93 2.07 -18.95
CA ALA A 557 -16.13 2.80 -19.34
C ALA A 557 -16.42 2.72 -20.85
N CYS A 558 -17.68 2.89 -21.23
CA CYS A 558 -18.15 2.79 -22.62
C CYS A 558 -18.76 4.09 -23.14
N GLN A 559 -18.34 4.51 -24.33
CA GLN A 559 -18.96 5.58 -25.09
C GLN A 559 -20.05 5.00 -26.01
N CYS A 560 -21.32 5.19 -25.63
CA CYS A 560 -22.45 4.56 -26.32
C CYS A 560 -22.92 5.35 -27.55
N PRO A 561 -23.02 4.71 -28.74
CA PRO A 561 -23.69 5.31 -29.89
C PRO A 561 -25.19 5.45 -29.61
N SER A 562 -25.80 6.54 -30.08
CA SER A 562 -27.25 6.71 -29.99
C SER A 562 -27.98 5.61 -30.77
N PRO A 563 -29.05 4.97 -30.22
CA PRO A 563 -29.79 5.35 -29.02
C PRO A 563 -29.38 4.60 -27.73
N TYR A 564 -28.23 3.92 -27.69
CA TYR A 564 -27.83 3.06 -26.58
C TYR A 564 -27.33 3.84 -25.35
N LYS A 565 -27.53 3.22 -24.17
CA LYS A 565 -27.23 3.72 -22.82
C LYS A 565 -26.89 2.56 -21.87
N GLY A 566 -26.45 2.91 -20.67
CA GLY A 566 -25.93 1.99 -19.66
C GLY A 566 -24.39 2.07 -19.56
N PRO A 567 -23.80 1.61 -18.43
CA PRO A 567 -22.35 1.55 -18.26
C PRO A 567 -21.62 0.80 -19.37
N PHE A 568 -22.29 -0.17 -20.01
CA PHE A 568 -21.74 -1.00 -21.08
C PHE A 568 -22.57 -0.95 -22.38
N CYS A 569 -23.40 0.10 -22.54
CA CYS A 569 -24.26 0.31 -23.71
C CYS A 569 -25.29 -0.80 -23.95
N GLU A 570 -25.71 -1.48 -22.88
CA GLU A 570 -26.49 -2.70 -22.90
C GLU A 570 -28.01 -2.51 -23.09
N TYR A 571 -28.53 -1.28 -22.97
CA TYR A 571 -29.94 -0.96 -23.22
C TYR A 571 -30.13 0.27 -24.14
N ILE A 572 -31.35 0.48 -24.62
CA ILE A 572 -31.74 1.60 -25.50
C ILE A 572 -32.40 2.71 -24.67
N ASP A 573 -32.37 3.95 -25.15
CA ASP A 573 -33.19 5.05 -24.61
C ASP A 573 -34.52 5.19 -25.37
N GLU A 574 -35.53 4.38 -25.02
CA GLU A 574 -36.84 4.38 -25.68
C GLU A 574 -37.59 5.70 -25.49
N CYS A 575 -37.30 6.44 -24.41
CA CYS A 575 -37.91 7.75 -24.14
C CYS A 575 -37.34 8.88 -25.03
N ASN A 576 -36.17 8.67 -25.64
CA ASN A 576 -35.60 9.59 -26.62
C ASN A 576 -35.98 9.24 -28.06
N SER A 577 -36.46 8.02 -28.31
CA SER A 577 -36.93 7.56 -29.63
C SER A 577 -38.46 7.53 -29.78
N THR A 578 -39.22 7.59 -28.67
CA THR A 578 -40.69 7.60 -28.69
C THR A 578 -41.27 8.62 -27.70
N THR A 579 -42.36 9.30 -28.10
CA THR A 579 -43.14 10.20 -27.24
C THR A 579 -44.53 9.63 -26.94
N ASP A 580 -44.65 8.30 -26.89
CA ASP A 580 -45.93 7.57 -26.94
C ASP A 580 -46.61 7.42 -25.56
N CYS A 581 -46.40 8.41 -24.68
CA CYS A 581 -47.11 8.55 -23.41
C CYS A 581 -48.23 9.59 -23.56
N GLY A 582 -49.40 9.30 -22.98
CA GLY A 582 -50.58 10.16 -23.09
C GLY A 582 -50.48 11.42 -22.23
N GLN A 583 -51.53 12.24 -22.28
CA GLN A 583 -51.56 13.51 -21.55
C GLN A 583 -51.36 13.30 -20.03
N ASN A 584 -50.53 14.16 -19.43
CA ASN A 584 -50.13 14.14 -18.01
C ASN A 584 -49.32 12.89 -17.58
N ALA A 585 -48.66 12.21 -18.52
CA ALA A 585 -47.75 11.09 -18.27
C ALA A 585 -46.34 11.38 -18.79
N ALA A 586 -45.32 11.06 -17.99
CA ALA A 586 -43.91 11.17 -18.36
C ALA A 586 -43.35 9.79 -18.73
N CYS A 587 -42.56 9.73 -19.81
CA CYS A 587 -41.82 8.52 -20.16
C CYS A 587 -40.69 8.30 -19.15
N VAL A 588 -40.60 7.08 -18.62
CA VAL A 588 -39.51 6.63 -17.75
C VAL A 588 -38.94 5.35 -18.37
N ASN A 589 -37.64 5.35 -18.65
CA ASN A 589 -36.94 4.20 -19.19
C ASN A 589 -36.87 3.07 -18.13
N ASN A 590 -37.14 1.84 -18.54
CA ASN A 590 -37.08 0.63 -17.72
C ASN A 590 -35.94 -0.27 -18.23
N SER A 591 -35.22 -0.92 -17.31
CA SER A 591 -33.91 -1.55 -17.53
C SER A 591 -33.90 -2.84 -18.37
N ALA A 592 -34.77 -2.95 -19.37
CA ALA A 592 -34.95 -4.15 -20.20
C ALA A 592 -35.55 -3.82 -21.59
N GLY A 593 -35.06 -2.77 -22.26
CA GLY A 593 -35.46 -2.45 -23.65
C GLY A 593 -36.92 -1.97 -23.78
N ALA A 594 -37.42 -1.24 -22.77
CA ALA A 594 -38.81 -0.86 -22.66
C ALA A 594 -38.96 0.43 -21.85
N PHE A 595 -40.01 1.22 -22.11
CA PHE A 595 -40.38 2.35 -21.28
C PHE A 595 -41.72 2.11 -20.56
N ILE A 596 -41.92 2.82 -19.46
CA ILE A 596 -43.22 2.96 -18.79
C ILE A 596 -43.65 4.43 -18.81
N CYS A 597 -44.96 4.67 -18.80
CA CYS A 597 -45.52 6.01 -18.65
C CYS A 597 -45.92 6.22 -17.18
N GLU A 598 -45.17 7.01 -16.43
CA GLU A 598 -45.53 7.40 -15.05
C GLU A 598 -46.39 8.67 -15.05
N CYS A 599 -47.49 8.66 -14.31
CA CYS A 599 -48.35 9.84 -14.19
C CYS A 599 -47.68 10.98 -13.40
N GLU A 600 -47.95 12.21 -13.83
CA GLU A 600 -47.53 13.41 -13.11
C GLU A 600 -48.21 13.54 -11.73
N ALA A 601 -47.60 14.36 -10.85
CA ALA A 601 -48.07 14.52 -9.48
C ALA A 601 -49.47 15.18 -9.42
N GLY A 602 -50.49 14.41 -9.04
CA GLY A 602 -51.89 14.83 -9.00
C GLY A 602 -52.80 14.03 -9.92
N TYR A 603 -52.19 13.28 -10.84
CA TYR A 603 -52.86 12.38 -11.77
C TYR A 603 -52.65 10.90 -11.38
N TYR A 604 -53.42 10.01 -12.01
CA TYR A 604 -53.35 8.55 -11.89
C TYR A 604 -53.70 7.90 -13.24
N PRO A 605 -53.34 6.62 -13.48
CA PRO A 605 -53.45 6.02 -14.80
C PRO A 605 -54.90 5.92 -15.26
N ASN A 606 -55.14 6.21 -16.54
CA ASN A 606 -56.38 5.87 -17.20
C ASN A 606 -56.40 4.36 -17.50
N PRO A 607 -57.51 3.62 -17.25
CA PRO A 607 -57.60 2.23 -17.69
C PRO A 607 -57.66 2.07 -19.22
N ASP A 608 -58.17 3.08 -19.92
CA ASP A 608 -58.51 2.99 -21.34
C ASP A 608 -57.34 3.31 -22.30
N ASP A 609 -56.30 4.00 -21.82
CA ASP A 609 -55.13 4.40 -22.63
C ASP A 609 -53.86 4.68 -21.79
N LYS A 610 -52.79 5.15 -22.45
CA LYS A 610 -51.52 5.54 -21.80
C LYS A 610 -51.53 6.94 -21.17
N SER A 611 -52.70 7.57 -20.97
CA SER A 611 -52.82 8.91 -20.37
C SER A 611 -53.11 8.85 -18.87
N CYS A 612 -53.08 10.01 -18.22
CA CYS A 612 -53.32 10.12 -16.80
C CYS A 612 -54.41 11.15 -16.48
N GLN A 613 -55.39 10.74 -15.68
CA GLN A 613 -56.56 11.51 -15.29
C GLN A 613 -56.42 12.13 -13.88
N ALA A 614 -57.06 13.27 -13.64
CA ALA A 614 -56.91 14.04 -12.42
C ALA A 614 -57.69 13.42 -11.24
N CYS A 615 -57.11 13.43 -10.04
CA CYS A 615 -57.80 12.89 -8.86
C CYS A 615 -59.13 13.63 -8.53
N PRO A 616 -60.16 12.92 -8.04
CA PRO A 616 -61.41 13.52 -7.60
C PRO A 616 -61.23 14.62 -6.55
N TYR A 617 -62.16 15.58 -6.50
CA TYR A 617 -62.04 16.77 -5.64
C TYR A 617 -61.79 16.43 -4.16
N GLY A 618 -60.66 16.90 -3.65
CA GLY A 618 -60.21 16.67 -2.27
C GLY A 618 -59.38 15.38 -2.05
N TYR A 619 -59.17 14.57 -3.08
CA TYR A 619 -58.16 13.49 -3.09
C TYR A 619 -56.81 14.04 -3.57
N LYS A 620 -55.71 13.38 -3.20
CA LYS A 620 -54.36 13.67 -3.67
C LYS A 620 -53.80 12.46 -4.40
N GLY A 621 -53.17 12.68 -5.55
CA GLY A 621 -52.50 11.64 -6.32
C GLY A 621 -51.15 11.24 -5.73
N ASN A 622 -50.70 10.02 -6.05
CA ASN A 622 -49.32 9.56 -5.87
C ASN A 622 -48.88 8.72 -7.09
N ARG A 623 -49.07 9.24 -8.30
CA ARG A 623 -48.77 8.61 -9.62
C ARG A 623 -49.57 7.35 -9.96
N ASP A 624 -49.82 6.47 -8.97
CA ASP A 624 -50.46 5.16 -9.12
C ASP A 624 -51.93 5.13 -8.65
N ASP A 625 -52.33 6.14 -7.87
CA ASP A 625 -53.54 6.10 -7.03
C ASP A 625 -53.94 7.47 -6.46
N CYS A 626 -55.23 7.64 -6.14
CA CYS A 626 -55.78 8.81 -5.48
C CYS A 626 -56.25 8.49 -4.06
N TYR A 627 -55.79 9.24 -3.07
CA TYR A 627 -56.12 9.02 -1.65
C TYR A 627 -56.50 10.30 -0.90
N ARG A 628 -57.37 10.15 0.11
CA ARG A 628 -57.84 11.25 0.97
C ARG A 628 -57.73 10.89 2.45
N PHE A 629 -57.05 11.73 3.23
CA PHE A 629 -56.86 11.52 4.67
C PHE A 629 -57.98 12.17 5.50
N TRP A 630 -58.52 11.43 6.46
CA TRP A 630 -59.55 11.86 7.40
C TRP A 630 -59.04 11.70 8.84
N GLY A 631 -59.07 12.76 9.64
CA GLY A 631 -58.56 12.74 11.02
C GLY A 631 -59.13 13.83 11.92
N GLY A 632 -58.59 13.97 13.13
CA GLY A 632 -59.08 14.91 14.13
C GLY A 632 -60.55 14.65 14.49
N LYS A 633 -61.40 15.69 14.40
CA LYS A 633 -62.86 15.59 14.62
C LYS A 633 -63.54 14.57 13.70
N ASN A 634 -62.95 14.28 12.53
CA ASN A 634 -63.49 13.35 11.55
C ASN A 634 -63.09 11.88 11.80
N ALA A 635 -62.36 11.57 12.88
CA ALA A 635 -62.00 10.19 13.23
C ALA A 635 -63.25 9.33 13.50
N LYS A 636 -63.27 8.10 12.97
CA LYS A 636 -64.40 7.15 13.02
C LYS A 636 -63.97 5.79 13.59
N THR A 637 -64.93 4.96 13.98
CA THR A 637 -64.75 3.50 14.17
C THR A 637 -64.28 2.85 12.87
N TYR A 638 -63.84 1.60 12.89
CA TYR A 638 -63.41 0.92 11.66
C TYR A 638 -64.53 0.85 10.61
N SER A 639 -65.71 0.37 10.99
CA SER A 639 -66.91 0.34 10.16
C SER A 639 -67.31 1.72 9.64
N GLY A 640 -67.34 2.73 10.50
CA GLY A 640 -67.69 4.10 10.11
C GLY A 640 -66.63 4.83 9.27
N ALA A 641 -65.36 4.39 9.33
CA ALA A 641 -64.30 4.86 8.44
C ALA A 641 -64.47 4.25 7.05
N ARG A 642 -64.74 2.95 6.99
CA ARG A 642 -65.02 2.21 5.76
C ARG A 642 -66.23 2.79 5.00
N GLN A 643 -67.35 2.97 5.71
CA GLN A 643 -68.57 3.57 5.16
C GLN A 643 -68.30 4.94 4.52
N VAL A 644 -67.56 5.84 5.18
CA VAL A 644 -67.23 7.15 4.61
C VAL A 644 -66.44 7.02 3.30
N CYS A 645 -65.53 6.05 3.18
CA CYS A 645 -64.80 5.83 1.94
C CYS A 645 -65.70 5.29 0.82
N GLN A 646 -66.64 4.40 1.15
CA GLN A 646 -67.62 3.84 0.21
C GLN A 646 -68.66 4.87 -0.26
N GLU A 647 -69.12 5.76 0.63
CA GLU A 647 -69.95 6.93 0.29
C GLU A 647 -69.23 7.93 -0.64
N ASN A 648 -67.89 7.92 -0.67
CA ASN A 648 -67.06 8.68 -1.61
C ASN A 648 -66.62 7.84 -2.82
N GLY A 649 -67.33 6.73 -3.10
CA GLY A 649 -67.15 5.87 -4.28
C GLY A 649 -65.98 4.87 -4.20
N GLY A 650 -65.20 4.86 -3.11
CA GLY A 650 -64.00 4.04 -2.98
C GLY A 650 -64.07 3.04 -1.81
N ASP A 651 -62.93 2.71 -1.22
CA ASP A 651 -62.89 1.97 0.05
C ASP A 651 -61.70 2.43 0.91
N ILE A 652 -61.59 1.94 2.14
CA ILE A 652 -60.48 2.25 3.04
C ILE A 652 -59.15 1.73 2.47
N TYR A 653 -58.10 2.54 2.54
CA TYR A 653 -56.80 2.22 1.95
C TYR A 653 -56.15 1.02 2.65
N MET A 654 -55.97 -0.07 1.90
CA MET A 654 -55.42 -1.36 2.35
C MET A 654 -53.88 -1.36 2.24
N TRP A 655 -53.18 -1.60 3.34
CA TRP A 655 -51.71 -1.52 3.43
C TRP A 655 -51.00 -2.78 2.87
N LYS A 656 -51.25 -3.13 1.60
CA LYS A 656 -50.82 -4.40 0.99
C LYS A 656 -49.41 -4.39 0.37
N SER A 657 -48.87 -3.25 -0.04
CA SER A 657 -47.56 -3.15 -0.71
C SER A 657 -46.49 -2.57 0.21
N ALA A 658 -45.37 -3.27 0.38
CA ALA A 658 -44.24 -2.83 1.19
C ALA A 658 -43.69 -1.47 0.72
N ALA A 659 -43.56 -1.27 -0.60
CA ALA A 659 -43.03 -0.05 -1.19
C ALA A 659 -44.00 1.15 -1.02
N GLU A 660 -45.29 0.95 -1.27
CA GLU A 660 -46.32 1.99 -1.03
C GLU A 660 -46.37 2.38 0.45
N VAL A 661 -46.39 1.39 1.35
CA VAL A 661 -46.45 1.59 2.80
C VAL A 661 -45.20 2.31 3.30
N ALA A 662 -44.00 1.99 2.82
CA ALA A 662 -42.78 2.72 3.19
C ALA A 662 -42.83 4.20 2.77
N ARG A 663 -43.31 4.50 1.54
CA ARG A 663 -43.54 5.88 1.07
C ARG A 663 -44.57 6.61 1.96
N LEU A 664 -45.71 5.98 2.24
CA LEU A 664 -46.77 6.54 3.08
C LEU A 664 -46.32 6.77 4.53
N LYS A 665 -45.55 5.85 5.13
CA LYS A 665 -44.99 6.00 6.48
C LYS A 665 -44.08 7.21 6.62
N ARG A 666 -43.17 7.45 5.67
CA ARG A 666 -42.31 8.64 5.68
C ARG A 666 -43.12 9.93 5.74
N LYS A 667 -44.19 10.02 4.94
CA LYS A 667 -45.15 11.13 4.95
C LYS A 667 -45.88 11.27 6.30
N LEU A 668 -46.46 10.18 6.83
CA LEU A 668 -47.18 10.20 8.12
C LEU A 668 -46.27 10.55 9.32
N ILE A 669 -44.98 10.19 9.27
CA ILE A 669 -43.98 10.56 10.29
C ILE A 669 -43.68 12.06 10.21
N ARG A 670 -43.31 12.56 9.02
CA ARG A 670 -43.00 13.97 8.76
C ARG A 670 -44.17 14.88 9.13
N ASP A 671 -45.38 14.53 8.67
CA ASP A 671 -46.61 15.30 8.87
C ASP A 671 -47.19 15.10 10.30
N ARG A 672 -46.48 14.38 11.19
CA ARG A 672 -46.83 14.09 12.59
C ARG A 672 -48.27 13.55 12.78
N ALA A 673 -48.79 12.80 11.82
CA ALA A 673 -50.16 12.33 11.79
C ALA A 673 -50.57 11.49 13.03
N PRO A 674 -51.88 11.36 13.34
CA PRO A 674 -52.39 10.39 14.32
C PRO A 674 -52.32 8.95 13.79
N SER A 675 -52.50 7.96 14.67
CA SER A 675 -52.63 6.55 14.29
C SER A 675 -53.82 6.31 13.34
N VAL A 676 -53.62 5.47 12.33
CA VAL A 676 -54.51 5.31 11.17
C VAL A 676 -55.04 3.87 11.08
N TRP A 677 -56.30 3.68 10.70
CA TRP A 677 -56.84 2.38 10.27
C TRP A 677 -56.15 1.91 8.97
N ILE A 678 -55.87 0.60 8.84
CA ILE A 678 -55.15 0.04 7.67
C ILE A 678 -56.03 -0.78 6.71
N GLY A 679 -57.33 -0.87 6.95
CA GLY A 679 -58.25 -1.66 6.13
C GLY A 679 -58.18 -3.17 6.36
N LEU A 680 -57.75 -3.62 7.54
CA LEU A 680 -57.63 -5.04 7.93
C LEU A 680 -58.40 -5.29 9.25
N SER A 681 -59.21 -6.34 9.27
CA SER A 681 -60.06 -6.74 10.40
C SER A 681 -60.36 -8.24 10.37
N ASP A 682 -60.49 -8.87 11.53
CA ASP A 682 -60.93 -10.25 11.74
C ASP A 682 -62.27 -10.35 12.49
N GLU A 683 -63.02 -9.24 12.61
CA GLU A 683 -64.32 -9.18 13.33
C GLU A 683 -65.35 -10.20 12.78
N ASN A 684 -65.29 -10.51 11.47
CA ASN A 684 -66.14 -11.52 10.82
C ASN A 684 -65.43 -12.11 9.58
N PRO A 685 -64.97 -13.38 9.60
CA PRO A 685 -65.01 -14.35 10.70
C PRO A 685 -63.84 -14.21 11.68
N GLU A 686 -64.14 -14.36 12.97
CA GLU A 686 -63.17 -14.34 14.09
C GLU A 686 -61.93 -15.20 13.81
N GLY A 687 -60.75 -14.66 14.14
CA GLY A 687 -59.46 -15.31 13.96
C GLY A 687 -58.92 -15.32 12.53
N THR A 688 -59.65 -14.80 11.52
CA THR A 688 -59.17 -14.69 10.13
C THR A 688 -59.07 -13.23 9.71
N TRP A 689 -57.84 -12.71 9.61
CA TRP A 689 -57.61 -11.33 9.15
C TRP A 689 -57.99 -11.17 7.67
N LEU A 690 -59.08 -10.44 7.42
CA LEU A 690 -59.53 -10.05 6.10
C LEU A 690 -59.21 -8.58 5.83
N TRP A 691 -58.76 -8.30 4.61
CA TRP A 691 -58.72 -6.96 4.06
C TRP A 691 -60.14 -6.49 3.74
N ALA A 692 -60.36 -5.17 3.69
CA ALA A 692 -61.68 -4.59 3.39
C ALA A 692 -62.33 -5.16 2.13
N ASN A 693 -61.55 -5.48 1.09
CA ASN A 693 -62.05 -6.11 -0.13
C ASN A 693 -62.36 -7.62 -0.03
N GLY A 694 -62.42 -8.20 1.17
CA GLY A 694 -62.79 -9.59 1.42
C GLY A 694 -61.68 -10.62 1.23
N MET A 695 -60.51 -10.21 0.73
CA MET A 695 -59.34 -11.09 0.62
C MET A 695 -58.71 -11.35 1.99
N ALA A 696 -58.40 -12.61 2.31
CA ALA A 696 -57.62 -12.96 3.49
C ALA A 696 -56.17 -12.47 3.38
N LEU A 697 -55.53 -12.21 4.53
CA LEU A 697 -54.10 -11.97 4.63
C LEU A 697 -53.34 -13.30 4.52
N GLY A 698 -52.64 -13.49 3.40
CA GLY A 698 -51.88 -14.72 3.12
C GLY A 698 -50.55 -14.80 3.88
N GLY A 699 -50.02 -16.02 4.04
CA GLY A 699 -48.74 -16.26 4.75
C GLY A 699 -47.51 -15.66 4.06
N SER A 700 -47.60 -15.35 2.77
CA SER A 700 -46.57 -14.67 1.97
C SER A 700 -46.85 -13.18 1.75
N ASP A 701 -47.96 -12.64 2.28
CA ASP A 701 -48.30 -11.23 2.11
C ASP A 701 -47.36 -10.33 2.92
N PHE A 702 -47.17 -9.10 2.46
CA PHE A 702 -46.48 -8.09 3.25
C PHE A 702 -47.21 -7.85 4.58
N THR A 703 -46.48 -7.97 5.69
CA THR A 703 -46.95 -7.57 7.02
C THR A 703 -45.93 -6.68 7.72
N ASP A 704 -46.42 -5.76 8.54
CA ASP A 704 -45.57 -4.90 9.39
C ASP A 704 -46.13 -4.80 10.80
N TRP A 705 -46.50 -5.95 11.37
CA TRP A 705 -46.86 -6.07 12.77
C TRP A 705 -45.71 -5.61 13.68
N SER A 706 -46.04 -4.94 14.78
CA SER A 706 -45.07 -4.57 15.82
C SER A 706 -44.42 -5.83 16.43
N PRO A 707 -43.17 -5.80 16.94
CA PRO A 707 -42.51 -6.98 17.52
C PRO A 707 -43.18 -7.56 18.77
N ASP A 708 -44.11 -6.82 19.39
CA ASP A 708 -45.04 -7.40 20.36
C ASP A 708 -46.00 -8.33 19.58
N PRO A 709 -45.96 -9.66 19.79
CA PRO A 709 -46.90 -10.54 19.10
C PRO A 709 -48.33 -10.11 19.41
N PRO A 710 -49.23 -10.03 18.40
CA PRO A 710 -50.62 -9.73 18.66
C PRO A 710 -51.19 -10.85 19.52
N ARG A 711 -51.37 -10.58 20.82
CA ARG A 711 -52.39 -11.28 21.61
C ARG A 711 -53.73 -10.91 21.01
N ASN A 712 -54.11 -11.68 19.99
CA ASN A 712 -55.46 -11.70 19.49
C ASN A 712 -56.33 -12.25 20.61
N THR A 713 -57.22 -11.39 21.07
CA THR A 713 -58.16 -11.61 22.15
C THR A 713 -59.45 -11.06 21.60
N ASP A 714 -60.54 -11.81 21.74
CA ASP A 714 -61.91 -11.72 21.17
C ASP A 714 -62.64 -10.35 21.36
N LYS A 715 -61.89 -9.24 21.20
CA LYS A 715 -62.20 -7.83 21.52
C LYS A 715 -61.27 -6.83 20.80
N LYS A 716 -60.44 -7.24 19.83
CA LYS A 716 -59.34 -6.44 19.22
C LYS A 716 -59.28 -6.53 17.70
N ASP A 717 -60.45 -6.56 17.09
CA ASP A 717 -60.68 -7.30 15.85
C ASP A 717 -60.37 -6.45 14.59
N CYS A 718 -59.57 -5.39 14.76
CA CYS A 718 -59.21 -4.39 13.76
C CYS A 718 -57.78 -3.89 13.92
N ALA A 719 -57.05 -3.73 12.82
CA ALA A 719 -55.65 -3.33 12.84
C ALA A 719 -55.43 -1.81 12.60
N VAL A 720 -54.51 -1.22 13.38
CA VAL A 720 -54.06 0.17 13.21
C VAL A 720 -52.55 0.30 13.01
N ALA A 721 -52.15 1.22 12.15
CA ALA A 721 -50.78 1.73 12.07
C ALA A 721 -50.56 2.74 13.21
N ARG A 722 -49.76 2.38 14.23
CA ARG A 722 -49.59 3.21 15.43
C ARG A 722 -48.46 4.24 15.32
N LYS A 723 -48.78 5.53 15.48
CA LYS A 723 -47.80 6.64 15.52
C LYS A 723 -46.59 6.35 16.44
N VAL A 724 -46.86 5.89 17.67
CA VAL A 724 -45.84 5.60 18.70
C VAL A 724 -44.87 4.46 18.34
N HIS A 725 -45.23 3.60 17.39
CA HIS A 725 -44.39 2.49 16.91
C HIS A 725 -43.97 2.72 15.45
N ARG A 726 -43.70 3.97 15.04
CA ARG A 726 -43.36 4.34 13.64
C ARG A 726 -44.32 3.72 12.61
N TYR A 727 -45.62 3.75 12.92
CA TYR A 727 -46.71 3.22 12.11
C TYR A 727 -46.67 1.70 11.83
N ARG A 728 -45.96 0.90 12.63
CA ARG A 728 -46.14 -0.56 12.65
C ARG A 728 -47.55 -0.93 13.13
N TRP A 729 -48.05 -2.05 12.64
CA TRP A 729 -49.43 -2.51 12.83
C TRP A 729 -49.64 -3.08 14.23
N LYS A 730 -50.83 -2.87 14.79
CA LYS A 730 -51.24 -3.43 16.09
C LYS A 730 -52.75 -3.63 16.12
N ALA A 731 -53.19 -4.80 16.56
CA ALA A 731 -54.59 -5.14 16.81
C ALA A 731 -55.16 -4.27 17.94
N VAL A 732 -56.37 -3.72 17.75
CA VAL A 732 -57.09 -2.86 18.69
C VAL A 732 -58.62 -3.03 18.52
N PRO A 733 -59.43 -2.69 19.53
CA PRO A 733 -60.89 -2.77 19.39
C PRO A 733 -61.41 -1.91 18.23
N CYS A 734 -62.26 -2.46 17.36
CA CYS A 734 -62.88 -1.80 16.22
C CYS A 734 -63.70 -0.54 16.58
N SER A 735 -64.16 -0.48 17.84
CA SER A 735 -64.89 0.65 18.45
C SER A 735 -64.03 1.90 18.70
N TYR A 736 -62.70 1.81 18.61
CA TYR A 736 -61.83 2.97 18.75
C TYR A 736 -62.03 3.99 17.62
N ARG A 737 -61.96 5.28 17.93
CA ARG A 737 -61.98 6.32 16.88
C ARG A 737 -60.56 6.62 16.42
N ARG A 738 -60.29 6.43 15.13
CA ARG A 738 -58.98 6.63 14.50
C ARG A 738 -59.10 7.42 13.21
N ALA A 739 -57.96 7.96 12.77
CA ALA A 739 -57.86 8.49 11.43
C ALA A 739 -57.92 7.36 10.40
N PHE A 740 -58.25 7.69 9.17
CA PHE A 740 -58.30 6.74 8.06
C PHE A 740 -57.94 7.43 6.76
N ILE A 741 -57.58 6.62 5.77
CA ILE A 741 -57.30 7.06 4.41
C ILE A 741 -58.31 6.35 3.52
N CYS A 742 -59.03 7.11 2.70
CA CYS A 742 -59.85 6.53 1.63
C CYS A 742 -59.03 6.47 0.35
N ARG A 743 -59.10 5.33 -0.33
CA ARG A 743 -58.63 5.13 -1.70
C ARG A 743 -59.78 5.41 -2.64
N SER A 744 -59.57 6.20 -3.68
CA SER A 744 -60.53 6.40 -4.78
C SER A 744 -60.77 5.06 -5.50
N PRO A 745 -61.92 4.82 -6.14
CA PRO A 745 -62.05 3.62 -6.96
C PRO A 745 -60.98 3.63 -8.06
N ARG A 746 -60.21 2.53 -8.16
CA ARG A 746 -59.80 2.09 -9.50
C ARG A 746 -61.10 1.74 -10.21
N ALA A 747 -61.32 2.27 -11.41
CA ALA A 747 -62.36 1.71 -12.27
C ALA A 747 -62.05 0.21 -12.50
N PRO A 748 -63.08 -0.65 -12.56
CA PRO A 748 -62.92 -2.09 -12.64
C PRO A 748 -62.23 -2.56 -13.92
#